data_AF-A0AA41T3K2-F1
#
_entry.id   AF-A0AA41T3K2-F1
#
_cell.length_a   1.000
_cell.length_b   1.000
_cell.length_c   1.000
_cell.angle_alpha   90.00
_cell.angle_beta   90.00
_cell.angle_gamma   90.00
#
_symmetry.space_group_name_H-M   'P 1'
#
loop_
_entity.id
_entity.type
_entity.pdbx_description
1 polymer ?
#
loop_
_entity_poly.entity_id
_entity_poly.type
_entity_poly.pdbx_seq_one_letter_code
_entity_poly.pdbx_strand_id
1 'polypeptide(L)'
;MEPVPLQDFVRAVDPASLPRVLRVYSGVYLEGSIYEIAGNECCLSTGDLIKVTQVRLQKVVCEDPRTGQILELAPDFQGHFSPLTSPQSYTTLEELVSAATQHSLHLPIYFTSTHSIATKDRVVTEDQPLMLEAVEMHLGTHCARCVLGSGAQRVVLHLPLSQKGTFWRWKSGTPKTLLQVLQDPAYKDGMFTCPSIPWHSLILRPQYEVQAIMHRKFWHISDLHLDPNYTVSEDPLQVCPSAGSQLVPNAGPWGDYLCDSPWALINSSIYAMKEIEPEPDFILWTGDDTPHVPDEKLGEAAVLEIVGRLTSLLREVFPDTKVYAALGNHDFHPKNQFPAGSNNIYNHVAELWRPWLSNESITLFKEGAFYSEKLPGGSRAGRIVVLNTNLYYSNNEQTAGLADPGLQFQWLEDVLTNASRAGEMVYIIGHVPPGFFEKTQNKAWFREGFNEEYVKVVRKHHRVIAGQFFGHHHTDSFRMFYDDTGAPISVMFLTPGVTPWKTTLPGVVNGANNPGIRVLEYDRATLSLQDMVTYFMNLSQANLQESPRWELEYRLTEAYGVPDAGAGSMHTALTGIATDQGTLQRYYVYNSVSYDLSACGEACRAEHVCAIQQVAFDAYATCLNAFGIALTPLLTLLLASFLGLHVLLAQ
;
A
#
# COMPACT_ATOMS: atom_id res chain seq x y z
N MET A 1 13.85 -22.15 -8.04
CA MET A 1 13.98 -21.49 -9.37
C MET A 1 14.93 -20.34 -9.17
N GLU A 2 15.87 -20.15 -10.09
CA GLU A 2 16.68 -18.94 -10.10
C GLU A 2 15.79 -17.75 -10.53
N PRO A 3 15.98 -16.56 -9.96
CA PRO A 3 15.27 -15.36 -10.38
C PRO A 3 15.57 -15.06 -11.85
N VAL A 4 14.55 -14.64 -12.60
CA VAL A 4 14.65 -14.35 -14.04
C VAL A 4 14.23 -12.89 -14.27
N PRO A 5 14.93 -12.12 -15.12
CA PRO A 5 14.49 -10.76 -15.46
C PRO A 5 13.05 -10.76 -16.02
N LEU A 6 12.23 -9.78 -15.63
CA LEU A 6 10.84 -9.69 -16.07
C LEU A 6 10.72 -9.67 -17.60
N GLN A 7 11.63 -8.96 -18.28
CA GLN A 7 11.66 -8.91 -19.75
C GLN A 7 11.91 -10.29 -20.38
N ASP A 8 12.70 -11.14 -19.74
CA ASP A 8 12.97 -12.50 -20.22
C ASP A 8 11.78 -13.43 -19.97
N PHE A 9 11.12 -13.30 -18.82
CA PHE A 9 9.84 -13.98 -18.56
C PHE A 9 8.80 -13.61 -19.61
N VAL A 10 8.61 -12.31 -19.88
CA VAL A 10 7.62 -11.78 -20.84
C VAL A 10 7.87 -12.29 -22.27
N ARG A 11 9.14 -12.44 -22.68
CA ARG A 11 9.49 -12.98 -24.00
C ARG A 11 9.27 -14.49 -24.12
N ALA A 12 9.49 -15.25 -23.05
CA ALA A 12 9.46 -16.71 -23.08
C ALA A 12 8.11 -17.32 -22.65
N VAL A 13 7.25 -16.55 -21.99
CA VAL A 13 5.98 -17.07 -21.47
C VAL A 13 5.05 -17.45 -22.61
N ASP A 14 4.57 -18.70 -22.59
CA ASP A 14 3.46 -19.11 -23.44
C ASP A 14 2.18 -18.37 -23.00
N PRO A 15 1.55 -17.55 -23.86
CA PRO A 15 0.32 -16.84 -23.51
C PRO A 15 -0.81 -17.76 -23.06
N ALA A 16 -0.86 -19.01 -23.55
CA ALA A 16 -1.86 -20.00 -23.11
C ALA A 16 -1.63 -20.49 -21.67
N SER A 17 -0.43 -20.25 -21.12
CA SER A 17 -0.06 -20.60 -19.75
C SER A 17 -0.33 -19.49 -18.73
N LEU A 18 -0.90 -18.36 -19.16
CA LEU A 18 -1.35 -17.28 -18.31
C LEU A 18 -2.77 -17.57 -17.76
N PRO A 19 -3.12 -17.11 -16.56
CA PRO A 19 -2.35 -16.20 -15.70
C PRO A 19 -1.20 -16.89 -14.93
N ARG A 20 -0.15 -16.13 -14.61
CA ARG A 20 1.02 -16.56 -13.82
C ARG A 20 1.24 -15.59 -12.66
N VAL A 21 1.46 -16.11 -11.45
CA VAL A 21 1.88 -15.30 -10.29
C VAL A 21 3.40 -15.29 -10.22
N LEU A 22 3.98 -14.09 -10.21
CA LEU A 22 5.40 -13.83 -10.07
C LEU A 22 5.67 -13.22 -8.70
N ARG A 23 6.78 -13.59 -8.08
CA ARG A 23 7.28 -12.92 -6.88
C ARG A 23 8.49 -12.07 -7.27
N VAL A 24 8.48 -10.79 -6.91
CA VAL A 24 9.59 -9.88 -7.18
C VAL A 24 10.76 -10.23 -6.25
N TYR A 25 11.92 -10.54 -6.83
CA TYR A 25 13.11 -10.97 -6.08
C TYR A 25 14.09 -9.82 -5.79
N SER A 26 14.29 -8.91 -6.75
CA SER A 26 14.93 -7.61 -6.53
C SER A 26 14.53 -6.63 -7.64
N GLY A 27 14.43 -5.35 -7.31
CA GLY A 27 14.22 -4.25 -8.26
C GLY A 27 15.50 -3.46 -8.44
N VAL A 28 16.32 -3.78 -9.43
CA VAL A 28 17.39 -2.89 -9.89
C VAL A 28 16.87 -2.19 -11.14
N TYR A 29 16.45 -0.94 -10.99
CA TYR A 29 15.92 -0.16 -12.11
C TYR A 29 17.06 0.39 -12.96
N LEU A 30 17.06 0.00 -14.23
CA LEU A 30 17.65 0.82 -15.28
C LEU A 30 16.59 1.86 -15.65
N GLU A 31 16.94 3.14 -15.53
CA GLU A 31 16.14 4.30 -15.94
C GLU A 31 15.46 4.01 -17.29
N GLY A 32 14.12 3.95 -17.33
CA GLY A 32 13.36 3.74 -18.58
C GLY A 32 12.65 2.39 -18.81
N SER A 33 12.53 1.51 -17.80
CA SER A 33 12.22 0.09 -18.07
C SER A 33 10.77 -0.37 -17.86
N ILE A 34 10.00 0.22 -16.93
CA ILE A 34 8.61 -0.20 -16.63
C ILE A 34 7.76 1.03 -16.36
N TYR A 35 6.74 1.25 -17.19
CA TYR A 35 5.77 2.32 -17.06
C TYR A 35 4.37 1.74 -16.94
N GLU A 36 3.53 2.31 -16.09
CA GLU A 36 2.10 2.05 -16.16
C GLU A 36 1.50 2.69 -17.43
N ILE A 37 0.26 2.33 -17.76
CA ILE A 37 -0.42 2.78 -18.99
C ILE A 37 -0.54 4.31 -19.07
N ALA A 38 -0.51 5.01 -17.94
CA ALA A 38 -0.51 6.48 -17.86
C ALA A 38 0.86 7.12 -18.09
N GLY A 39 1.93 6.33 -18.28
CA GLY A 39 3.29 6.81 -18.53
C GLY A 39 4.10 7.14 -17.28
N ASN A 40 3.58 6.83 -16.08
CA ASN A 40 4.33 6.96 -14.84
C ASN A 40 5.23 5.73 -14.64
N GLU A 41 6.44 5.95 -14.14
CA GLU A 41 7.33 4.85 -13.75
C GLU A 41 6.69 4.06 -12.60
N CYS A 42 6.70 2.73 -12.68
CA CYS A 42 6.10 1.88 -11.66
C CYS A 42 7.19 1.21 -10.83
N CYS A 43 7.18 1.44 -9.52
CA CYS A 43 8.01 0.72 -8.56
C CYS A 43 7.32 -0.59 -8.13
N LEU A 44 8.13 -1.64 -8.05
CA LEU A 44 7.85 -2.99 -7.57
C LEU A 44 8.87 -3.30 -6.46
N SER A 45 8.37 -3.64 -5.28
CA SER A 45 9.18 -3.92 -4.10
C SER A 45 9.57 -5.39 -4.04
N THR A 46 10.75 -5.69 -3.47
CA THR A 46 11.18 -7.07 -3.22
C THR A 46 10.15 -7.77 -2.35
N GLY A 47 9.64 -8.90 -2.83
CA GLY A 47 8.59 -9.68 -2.15
C GLY A 47 7.21 -9.52 -2.77
N ASP A 48 6.96 -8.48 -3.57
CA ASP A 48 5.65 -8.24 -4.19
C ASP A 48 5.20 -9.42 -5.06
N LEU A 49 3.90 -9.69 -5.05
CA LEU A 49 3.26 -10.67 -5.91
C LEU A 49 2.57 -9.97 -7.08
N ILE A 50 2.94 -10.36 -8.29
CA ILE A 50 2.41 -9.82 -9.54
C ILE A 50 1.71 -10.95 -10.28
N LYS A 51 0.39 -10.87 -10.42
CA LYS A 51 -0.36 -11.81 -11.25
C LYS A 51 -0.42 -11.30 -12.67
N VAL A 52 0.49 -11.77 -13.52
CA VAL A 52 0.46 -11.49 -14.96
C VAL A 52 -0.70 -12.25 -15.59
N THR A 53 -1.63 -11.52 -16.19
CA THR A 53 -2.85 -12.05 -16.81
C THR A 53 -2.77 -12.06 -18.33
N GLN A 54 -2.05 -11.10 -18.91
CA GLN A 54 -1.85 -11.00 -20.35
C GLN A 54 -0.49 -10.36 -20.67
N VAL A 55 0.08 -10.76 -21.80
CA VAL A 55 1.26 -10.13 -22.39
C VAL A 55 0.96 -9.85 -23.86
N ARG A 56 1.26 -8.64 -24.35
CA ARG A 56 1.03 -8.24 -25.73
C ARG A 56 2.23 -7.49 -26.30
N LEU A 57 2.74 -7.91 -27.46
CA LEU A 57 3.73 -7.14 -28.21
C LEU A 57 3.07 -5.88 -28.77
N GLN A 58 3.53 -4.70 -28.36
CA GLN A 58 3.00 -3.40 -28.80
C GLN A 58 3.70 -2.92 -30.06
N LYS A 59 5.04 -2.92 -30.04
CA LYS A 59 5.90 -2.56 -31.17
C LYS A 59 7.28 -3.17 -31.02
N VAL A 60 8.06 -3.11 -32.10
CA VAL A 60 9.49 -3.44 -32.07
C VAL A 60 10.26 -2.22 -32.51
N VAL A 61 11.13 -1.72 -31.64
CA VAL A 61 12.05 -0.64 -31.99
C VAL A 61 13.26 -1.27 -32.65
N CYS A 62 13.45 -0.97 -33.93
CA CYS A 62 14.70 -1.22 -34.62
C CYS A 62 15.67 -0.10 -34.31
N GLU A 63 16.89 -0.46 -33.94
CA GLU A 63 17.98 0.49 -33.71
C GLU A 63 19.09 0.25 -34.74
N ASP A 64 19.54 1.31 -35.43
CA ASP A 64 20.79 1.27 -36.19
C ASP A 64 21.95 1.40 -35.21
N PRO A 65 22.71 0.31 -34.95
CA PRO A 65 23.80 0.32 -33.97
C PRO A 65 24.92 1.31 -34.32
N ARG A 66 24.97 1.81 -35.56
CA ARG A 66 25.99 2.77 -36.02
C ARG A 66 25.60 4.22 -35.77
N THR A 67 24.32 4.55 -35.88
CA THR A 67 23.85 5.95 -35.82
C THR A 67 23.00 6.26 -34.61
N GLY A 68 22.55 5.22 -33.89
CA GLY A 68 21.55 5.35 -32.82
C GLY A 68 20.16 5.73 -33.34
N GLN A 69 19.96 5.79 -34.66
CA GLN A 69 18.64 6.05 -35.22
C GLN A 69 17.69 4.91 -34.89
N ILE A 70 16.46 5.26 -34.54
CA ILE A 70 15.41 4.31 -34.20
C ILE A 70 14.27 4.35 -35.23
N LEU A 71 13.70 3.19 -35.49
CA LEU A 71 12.55 2.99 -36.37
C LEU A 71 11.57 2.05 -35.68
N GLU A 72 10.30 2.45 -35.57
CA GLU A 72 9.27 1.62 -34.95
C GLU A 72 8.64 0.70 -35.99
N LEU A 73 8.59 -0.59 -35.68
CA LEU A 73 7.89 -1.60 -36.45
C LEU A 73 6.60 -2.01 -35.74
N ALA A 74 5.53 -2.13 -36.51
CA ALA A 74 4.29 -2.74 -36.05
C ALA A 74 4.50 -4.26 -35.79
N PRO A 75 3.76 -4.87 -34.84
CA PRO A 75 3.87 -6.30 -34.54
C PRO A 75 3.62 -7.24 -35.73
N ASP A 76 2.88 -6.78 -36.74
CA ASP A 76 2.51 -7.51 -37.96
C ASP A 76 3.41 -7.19 -39.17
N PHE A 77 4.56 -6.54 -38.94
CA PHE A 77 5.52 -6.19 -39.98
C PHE A 77 5.95 -7.43 -40.81
N GLN A 78 5.77 -7.35 -42.13
CA GLN A 78 5.97 -8.47 -43.07
C GLN A 78 7.42 -8.62 -43.57
N GLY A 79 8.37 -7.86 -43.03
CA GLY A 79 9.77 -7.95 -43.42
C GLY A 79 10.43 -9.24 -42.90
N HIS A 80 11.46 -9.68 -43.64
CA HIS A 80 12.25 -10.84 -43.27
C HIS A 80 13.60 -10.41 -42.70
N PHE A 81 13.98 -11.02 -41.59
CA PHE A 81 15.19 -10.74 -40.85
C PHE A 81 16.15 -11.91 -40.98
N SER A 82 17.33 -11.64 -41.51
CA SER A 82 18.39 -12.64 -41.56
C SER A 82 19.35 -12.38 -40.39
N PRO A 83 19.53 -13.34 -39.46
CA PRO A 83 20.47 -13.19 -38.37
C PRO A 83 21.87 -13.11 -38.94
N LEU A 84 22.61 -12.12 -38.49
CA LEU A 84 24.03 -11.98 -38.76
C LEU A 84 24.76 -12.86 -37.73
N THR A 85 25.16 -14.05 -38.16
CA THR A 85 25.93 -14.97 -37.30
C THR A 85 27.41 -14.82 -37.62
N SER A 86 28.27 -14.87 -36.58
CA SER A 86 29.73 -14.83 -36.65
C SER A 86 30.31 -16.25 -36.67
N PRO A 87 30.61 -16.84 -37.84
CA PRO A 87 30.89 -18.27 -37.90
C PRO A 87 32.39 -18.59 -37.94
N GLN A 88 33.27 -17.62 -38.25
CA GLN A 88 34.70 -17.84 -38.49
C GLN A 88 35.50 -16.53 -38.40
N SER A 89 36.58 -16.55 -37.61
CA SER A 89 37.61 -15.51 -37.58
C SER A 89 38.73 -15.82 -38.57
N TYR A 90 39.29 -14.80 -39.19
CA TYR A 90 40.45 -14.86 -40.08
C TYR A 90 41.53 -13.91 -39.55
N THR A 91 42.81 -14.25 -39.75
CA THR A 91 43.94 -13.45 -39.22
C THR A 91 44.49 -12.44 -40.22
N THR A 92 44.12 -12.62 -41.49
CA THR A 92 44.43 -11.71 -42.58
C THR A 92 43.20 -11.49 -43.47
N LEU A 93 43.18 -10.36 -44.18
CA LEU A 93 42.12 -10.07 -45.14
C LEU A 93 42.18 -11.04 -46.33
N GLU A 94 43.37 -11.46 -46.73
CA GLU A 94 43.61 -12.49 -47.76
C GLU A 94 42.93 -13.82 -47.42
N GLU A 95 43.05 -14.29 -46.16
CA GLU A 95 42.38 -15.52 -45.70
C GLU A 95 40.85 -15.40 -45.78
N LEU A 96 40.31 -14.26 -45.34
CA LEU A 96 38.87 -13.99 -45.40
C LEU A 96 38.35 -13.98 -46.84
N VAL A 97 39.05 -13.28 -47.73
CA VAL A 97 38.71 -13.15 -49.15
C VAL A 97 38.84 -14.48 -49.87
N SER A 98 39.90 -15.23 -49.61
CA SER A 98 40.11 -16.58 -50.18
C SER A 98 39.02 -17.55 -49.74
N ALA A 99 38.65 -17.53 -48.46
CA ALA A 99 37.56 -18.36 -47.93
C ALA A 99 36.17 -17.95 -48.44
N ALA A 100 35.98 -16.69 -48.86
CA ALA A 100 34.76 -16.23 -49.49
C ALA A 100 34.65 -16.69 -50.95
N THR A 101 35.76 -16.63 -51.69
CA THR A 101 35.80 -16.95 -53.13
C THR A 101 35.85 -18.46 -53.44
N GLN A 102 36.44 -19.29 -52.57
CA GLN A 102 36.57 -20.75 -52.78
C GLN A 102 35.22 -21.53 -52.77
N HIS A 103 34.15 -20.95 -52.22
CA HIS A 103 32.86 -21.64 -52.04
C HIS A 103 31.75 -21.16 -52.99
N SER A 104 32.06 -20.53 -54.13
CA SER A 104 31.06 -20.03 -55.09
C SER A 104 30.07 -19.02 -54.49
N LEU A 105 30.48 -18.24 -53.49
CA LEU A 105 29.67 -17.14 -52.97
C LEU A 105 29.85 -15.92 -53.88
N HIS A 106 28.74 -15.38 -54.39
CA HIS A 106 28.74 -14.11 -55.10
C HIS A 106 29.07 -12.98 -54.12
N LEU A 107 30.07 -12.17 -54.44
CA LEU A 107 30.26 -10.85 -53.81
C LEU A 107 28.97 -10.02 -54.03
N PRO A 108 28.56 -9.18 -53.07
CA PRO A 108 29.34 -8.74 -51.92
C PRO A 108 29.25 -9.64 -50.69
N ILE A 109 30.30 -9.61 -49.86
CA ILE A 109 30.26 -10.17 -48.49
C ILE A 109 30.49 -9.08 -47.45
N TYR A 110 29.96 -9.28 -46.24
CA TYR A 110 30.13 -8.35 -45.12
C TYR A 110 31.10 -8.93 -44.10
N PHE A 111 31.99 -8.11 -43.57
CA PHE A 111 32.93 -8.48 -42.52
C PHE A 111 33.22 -7.31 -41.57
N THR A 112 33.73 -7.60 -40.39
CA THR A 112 34.23 -6.61 -39.42
C THR A 112 35.67 -6.93 -39.03
N SER A 113 36.36 -5.98 -38.40
CA SER A 113 37.67 -6.21 -37.78
C SER A 113 37.63 -5.79 -36.33
N THR A 114 38.23 -6.59 -35.44
CA THR A 114 38.36 -6.22 -34.01
C THR A 114 39.45 -5.19 -33.76
N HIS A 115 40.14 -4.74 -34.80
CA HIS A 115 41.18 -3.72 -34.73
C HIS A 115 40.80 -2.57 -35.65
N SER A 116 41.12 -1.34 -35.24
CA SER A 116 40.97 -0.19 -36.12
C SER A 116 41.88 -0.31 -37.34
N ILE A 117 41.36 0.01 -38.52
CA ILE A 117 42.09 -0.03 -39.79
C ILE A 117 42.30 1.40 -40.28
N ALA A 118 43.53 1.88 -40.17
CA ALA A 118 43.91 3.19 -40.70
C ALA A 118 44.24 3.09 -42.19
N THR A 119 43.49 3.81 -43.02
CA THR A 119 43.81 4.05 -44.43
C THR A 119 44.27 5.51 -44.61
N LYS A 120 44.85 5.85 -45.75
CA LYS A 120 45.34 7.22 -46.02
C LYS A 120 44.24 8.29 -45.89
N ASP A 121 42.99 7.92 -46.17
CA ASP A 121 41.87 8.87 -46.24
C ASP A 121 40.88 8.72 -45.09
N ARG A 122 40.91 7.61 -44.34
CA ARG A 122 39.94 7.30 -43.28
C ARG A 122 40.42 6.24 -42.29
N VAL A 123 39.98 6.33 -41.05
CA VAL A 123 40.10 5.25 -40.05
C VAL A 123 38.77 4.49 -39.98
N VAL A 124 38.82 3.18 -40.20
CA VAL A 124 37.72 2.26 -39.92
C VAL A 124 37.85 1.85 -38.45
N THR A 125 36.84 2.09 -37.63
CA THR A 125 36.88 1.76 -36.19
C THR A 125 36.70 0.26 -35.97
N GLU A 126 37.03 -0.19 -34.75
CA GLU A 126 36.79 -1.57 -34.33
C GLU A 126 35.31 -1.94 -34.50
N ASP A 127 35.08 -3.19 -34.92
CA ASP A 127 33.78 -3.80 -35.22
C ASP A 127 32.89 -3.05 -36.23
N GLN A 128 33.47 -2.12 -36.98
CA GLN A 128 32.76 -1.40 -38.02
C GLN A 128 32.55 -2.29 -39.27
N PRO A 129 31.29 -2.50 -39.74
CA PRO A 129 31.02 -3.37 -40.88
C PRO A 129 31.57 -2.81 -42.20
N LEU A 130 32.26 -3.68 -42.95
CA LEU A 130 32.80 -3.44 -44.29
C LEU A 130 32.14 -4.38 -45.29
N MET A 131 31.74 -3.84 -46.43
CA MET A 131 31.21 -4.63 -47.55
C MET A 131 32.29 -4.82 -48.60
N LEU A 132 32.77 -6.05 -48.80
CA LEU A 132 33.68 -6.39 -49.89
C LEU A 132 32.89 -6.50 -51.21
N GLU A 133 33.14 -5.62 -52.17
CA GLU A 133 32.48 -5.66 -53.49
C GLU A 133 33.32 -6.41 -54.54
N ALA A 134 34.65 -6.27 -54.49
CA ALA A 134 35.56 -6.86 -55.46
C ALA A 134 36.97 -7.03 -54.89
N VAL A 135 37.79 -7.83 -55.56
CA VAL A 135 39.24 -7.87 -55.38
C VAL A 135 39.86 -7.32 -56.66
N GLU A 136 40.62 -6.24 -56.54
CA GLU A 136 41.20 -5.54 -57.70
C GLU A 136 42.65 -5.12 -57.46
N MET A 137 43.36 -4.83 -58.55
CA MET A 137 44.72 -4.29 -58.46
C MET A 137 44.64 -2.77 -58.27
N HIS A 138 45.14 -2.27 -57.15
CA HIS A 138 45.16 -0.84 -56.84
C HIS A 138 46.58 -0.40 -56.46
N LEU A 139 47.13 0.59 -57.18
CA LEU A 139 48.49 1.10 -56.99
C LEU A 139 49.57 0.00 -56.92
N GLY A 140 49.47 -1.02 -57.78
CA GLY A 140 50.43 -2.12 -57.86
C GLY A 140 50.30 -3.20 -56.77
N THR A 141 49.26 -3.13 -55.94
CA THR A 141 49.00 -4.11 -54.87
C THR A 141 47.62 -4.75 -55.05
N HIS A 142 47.45 -6.03 -54.73
CA HIS A 142 46.13 -6.65 -54.69
C HIS A 142 45.37 -6.15 -53.46
N CYS A 143 44.24 -5.48 -53.70
CA CYS A 143 43.41 -4.88 -52.67
C CYS A 143 41.97 -5.40 -52.73
N ALA A 144 41.39 -5.59 -51.55
CA ALA A 144 39.97 -5.70 -51.35
C ALA A 144 39.32 -4.32 -51.54
N ARG A 145 38.42 -4.20 -52.52
CA ARG A 145 37.58 -3.03 -52.72
C ARG A 145 36.41 -3.14 -51.75
N CYS A 146 36.52 -2.44 -50.62
CA CYS A 146 35.54 -2.42 -49.56
C CYS A 146 34.73 -1.12 -49.60
N VAL A 147 33.45 -1.19 -49.32
CA VAL A 147 32.58 -0.02 -49.19
C VAL A 147 32.15 0.14 -47.74
N LEU A 148 32.27 1.38 -47.28
CA LEU A 148 31.83 1.83 -45.97
C LEU A 148 30.65 2.81 -46.16
N GLY A 149 29.46 2.45 -45.67
CA GLY A 149 28.24 3.28 -45.76
C GLY A 149 27.23 2.87 -46.85
N SER A 150 26.02 3.46 -46.81
CA SER A 150 24.90 3.23 -47.76
C SER A 150 24.51 4.53 -48.45
N GLY A 151 23.89 4.41 -49.63
CA GLY A 151 23.28 5.55 -50.33
C GLY A 151 24.30 6.61 -50.75
N ALA A 152 24.03 7.87 -50.42
CA ALA A 152 24.83 9.02 -50.86
C ALA A 152 26.17 9.22 -50.11
N GLN A 153 26.44 8.46 -49.04
CA GLN A 153 27.66 8.56 -48.22
C GLN A 153 28.58 7.33 -48.36
N ARG A 154 28.59 6.69 -49.53
CA ARG A 154 29.45 5.53 -49.82
C ARG A 154 30.91 5.96 -49.94
N VAL A 155 31.74 5.49 -49.03
CA VAL A 155 33.20 5.64 -49.11
C VAL A 155 33.82 4.32 -49.53
N VAL A 156 34.56 4.34 -50.64
CA VAL A 156 35.28 3.18 -51.15
C VAL A 156 36.68 3.18 -50.53
N LEU A 157 37.08 2.03 -49.99
CA LEU A 157 38.37 1.79 -49.37
C LEU A 157 39.07 0.63 -50.11
N HIS A 158 40.33 0.84 -50.47
CA HIS A 158 41.19 -0.21 -51.03
C HIS A 158 42.10 -0.75 -49.94
N LEU A 159 41.69 -1.86 -49.34
CA LEU A 159 42.44 -2.50 -48.26
C LEU A 159 43.40 -3.54 -48.84
N PRO A 160 44.72 -3.46 -48.62
CA PRO A 160 45.65 -4.49 -49.06
C PRO A 160 45.24 -5.87 -48.54
N LEU A 161 45.29 -6.91 -49.37
CA LEU A 161 44.97 -8.26 -48.90
C LEU A 161 45.92 -8.74 -47.78
N SER A 162 47.14 -8.20 -47.73
CA SER A 162 48.12 -8.42 -46.67
C SER A 162 47.76 -7.78 -45.32
N GLN A 163 46.65 -7.05 -45.23
CA GLN A 163 46.19 -6.45 -43.98
C GLN A 163 45.99 -7.52 -42.91
N LYS A 164 46.72 -7.38 -41.80
CA LYS A 164 46.61 -8.23 -40.62
C LYS A 164 45.56 -7.68 -39.66
N GLY A 165 44.88 -8.58 -38.97
CA GLY A 165 43.86 -8.28 -37.98
C GLY A 165 42.95 -9.48 -37.78
N THR A 166 42.19 -9.49 -36.70
CA THR A 166 41.13 -10.49 -36.55
C THR A 166 39.90 -10.00 -37.33
N PHE A 167 39.61 -10.64 -38.44
CA PHE A 167 38.47 -10.34 -39.30
C PHE A 167 37.36 -11.35 -39.10
N TRP A 168 36.13 -10.88 -38.93
CA TRP A 168 34.96 -11.72 -38.76
C TRP A 168 34.08 -11.59 -40.00
N ARG A 169 33.83 -12.71 -40.68
CA ARG A 169 32.86 -12.74 -41.78
C ARG A 169 31.46 -12.88 -41.20
N TRP A 170 30.53 -12.04 -41.64
CA TRP A 170 29.12 -12.21 -41.34
C TRP A 170 28.49 -13.15 -42.36
N LYS A 171 27.86 -14.23 -41.89
CA LYS A 171 26.96 -15.02 -42.74
C LYS A 171 25.53 -14.58 -42.45
N SER A 172 24.81 -14.22 -43.53
CA SER A 172 23.36 -14.12 -43.47
C SER A 172 22.82 -15.53 -43.20
N GLY A 173 22.20 -15.72 -42.04
CA GLY A 173 21.39 -16.90 -41.79
C GLY A 173 20.14 -16.93 -42.67
N THR A 174 19.37 -18.00 -42.54
CA THR A 174 18.07 -18.15 -43.23
C THR A 174 17.15 -17.00 -42.83
N PRO A 175 16.48 -16.31 -43.77
CA PRO A 175 15.54 -15.25 -43.45
C PRO A 175 14.39 -15.80 -42.57
N LYS A 176 14.08 -15.09 -41.49
CA LYS A 176 13.01 -15.40 -40.54
C LYS A 176 12.02 -14.26 -40.45
N THR A 177 10.76 -14.54 -40.11
CA THR A 177 9.77 -13.49 -39.83
C THR A 177 10.07 -12.78 -38.51
N LEU A 178 9.50 -11.60 -38.30
CA LEU A 178 9.65 -10.87 -37.03
C LEU A 178 9.28 -11.75 -35.83
N LEU A 179 8.14 -12.43 -35.91
CA LEU A 179 7.66 -13.32 -34.83
C LEU A 179 8.64 -14.47 -34.54
N GLN A 180 9.19 -15.10 -35.58
CA GLN A 180 10.17 -16.17 -35.42
C GLN A 180 11.48 -15.70 -34.79
N VAL A 181 11.90 -14.47 -35.07
CA VAL A 181 13.10 -13.89 -34.43
C VAL A 181 12.84 -13.59 -32.96
N LEU A 182 11.68 -13.03 -32.62
CA LEU A 182 11.33 -12.66 -31.25
C LEU A 182 11.08 -13.87 -30.34
N GLN A 183 10.64 -15.01 -30.88
CA GLN A 183 10.33 -16.23 -30.13
C GLN A 183 11.54 -17.14 -29.89
N ASP A 184 12.66 -16.92 -30.58
CA ASP A 184 13.84 -17.79 -30.51
C ASP A 184 14.91 -17.15 -29.59
N PRO A 185 15.17 -17.70 -28.39
CA PRO A 185 16.10 -17.11 -27.42
C PRO A 185 17.53 -16.96 -27.95
N ALA A 186 17.93 -17.75 -28.96
CA ALA A 186 19.25 -17.68 -29.58
C ALA A 186 19.51 -16.34 -30.31
N TYR A 187 18.47 -15.57 -30.56
CA TYR A 187 18.51 -14.30 -31.28
C TYR A 187 18.36 -13.07 -30.39
N LYS A 188 18.32 -13.27 -29.06
CA LYS A 188 18.30 -12.18 -28.10
C LYS A 188 19.50 -11.24 -28.32
N ASP A 189 19.20 -9.96 -28.50
CA ASP A 189 20.18 -8.90 -28.74
C ASP A 189 21.11 -9.14 -29.95
N GLY A 190 20.69 -10.02 -30.87
CA GLY A 190 21.40 -10.31 -32.10
C GLY A 190 21.32 -9.17 -33.12
N MET A 191 22.27 -9.15 -34.05
CA MET A 191 22.25 -8.23 -35.20
C MET A 191 21.56 -8.89 -36.39
N PHE A 192 20.75 -8.11 -37.11
CA PHE A 192 19.98 -8.57 -38.26
C PHE A 192 20.20 -7.69 -39.47
N THR A 193 19.92 -8.26 -40.64
CA THR A 193 19.66 -7.51 -41.88
C THR A 193 18.19 -7.67 -42.25
N CYS A 194 17.57 -6.60 -42.75
CA CYS A 194 16.22 -6.65 -43.30
C CYS A 194 16.17 -5.79 -44.57
N PRO A 195 15.93 -6.38 -45.76
CA PRO A 195 15.88 -5.62 -47.02
C PRO A 195 14.83 -4.51 -47.05
N SER A 196 13.78 -4.64 -46.23
CA SER A 196 12.70 -3.67 -46.11
C SER A 196 13.05 -2.46 -45.24
N ILE A 197 14.24 -2.45 -44.61
CA ILE A 197 14.72 -1.38 -43.73
C ILE A 197 16.01 -0.81 -44.35
N PRO A 198 16.17 0.52 -44.46
CA PRO A 198 17.29 1.15 -45.17
C PRO A 198 18.62 1.13 -44.38
N TRP A 199 18.83 0.11 -43.54
CA TRP A 199 20.01 -0.04 -42.67
C TRP A 199 20.72 -1.37 -42.95
N HIS A 200 22.05 -1.37 -42.85
CA HIS A 200 22.86 -2.58 -43.10
C HIS A 200 22.87 -3.56 -41.94
N SER A 201 22.60 -3.07 -40.75
CA SER A 201 22.53 -3.86 -39.53
C SER A 201 21.52 -3.19 -38.63
N LEU A 202 20.75 -3.98 -37.92
CA LEU A 202 19.78 -3.50 -36.95
C LEU A 202 19.71 -4.43 -35.75
N ILE A 203 19.39 -3.86 -34.61
CA ILE A 203 19.05 -4.59 -33.39
C ILE A 203 17.55 -4.44 -33.16
N LEU A 204 16.88 -5.54 -32.82
CA LEU A 204 15.46 -5.54 -32.52
C LEU A 204 15.25 -5.41 -31.00
N ARG A 205 14.53 -4.38 -30.59
CA ARG A 205 14.15 -4.13 -29.20
C ARG A 205 12.61 -4.21 -29.07
N PRO A 206 12.05 -5.40 -28.78
CA PRO A 206 10.61 -5.54 -28.62
C PRO A 206 10.10 -4.82 -27.37
N GLN A 207 8.97 -4.15 -27.49
CA GLN A 207 8.24 -3.54 -26.37
C GLN A 207 6.92 -4.27 -26.15
N TYR A 208 6.71 -4.74 -24.92
CA TYR A 208 5.53 -5.49 -24.53
C TYR A 208 4.70 -4.67 -23.54
N GLU A 209 3.38 -4.74 -23.68
CA GLU A 209 2.44 -4.40 -22.62
C GLU A 209 2.20 -5.66 -21.78
N VAL A 210 2.34 -5.52 -20.47
CA VAL A 210 2.05 -6.59 -19.51
C VAL A 210 0.83 -6.16 -18.70
N GLN A 211 -0.27 -6.92 -18.82
CA GLN A 211 -1.41 -6.73 -17.94
C GLN A 211 -1.21 -7.58 -16.71
N ALA A 212 -1.07 -6.92 -15.56
CA ALA A 212 -0.85 -7.56 -14.29
C ALA A 212 -1.75 -6.98 -13.20
N ILE A 213 -2.14 -7.85 -12.26
CA ILE A 213 -2.80 -7.47 -11.03
C ILE A 213 -1.72 -7.46 -9.94
N MET A 214 -1.64 -6.34 -9.22
CA MET A 214 -0.77 -6.18 -8.06
C MET A 214 -1.65 -5.83 -6.87
N HIS A 215 -1.39 -6.46 -5.73
CA HIS A 215 -2.01 -6.03 -4.47
C HIS A 215 -1.43 -4.68 -4.11
N ARG A 216 -2.31 -3.71 -3.95
CA ARG A 216 -1.93 -2.35 -3.58
C ARG A 216 -2.18 -2.18 -2.11
N LYS A 217 -1.40 -1.29 -1.49
CA LYS A 217 -1.37 -1.16 -0.05
C LYS A 217 -1.72 0.25 0.38
N PHE A 218 -2.40 0.36 1.50
CA PHE A 218 -2.57 1.62 2.21
C PHE A 218 -2.36 1.39 3.71
N TRP A 219 -1.82 2.39 4.38
CA TRP A 219 -1.71 2.36 5.84
C TRP A 219 -3.01 2.81 6.51
N HIS A 220 -3.30 2.25 7.67
CA HIS A 220 -4.25 2.77 8.64
C HIS A 220 -3.54 2.94 9.99
N ILE A 221 -3.45 4.18 10.45
CA ILE A 221 -2.92 4.54 11.76
C ILE A 221 -3.94 5.38 12.53
N SER A 222 -3.91 5.27 13.85
CA SER A 222 -4.86 5.94 14.73
C SER A 222 -4.31 6.06 16.14
N ASP A 223 -4.89 6.97 16.94
CA ASP A 223 -4.70 7.04 18.39
C ASP A 223 -3.21 7.15 18.74
N LEU A 224 -2.57 8.19 18.20
CA LEU A 224 -1.15 8.45 18.40
C LEU A 224 -0.88 8.98 19.80
N HIS A 225 -1.79 9.83 20.32
CA HIS A 225 -1.74 10.48 21.63
C HIS A 225 -0.32 10.87 22.06
N LEU A 226 0.21 11.95 21.49
CA LEU A 226 1.48 12.52 21.92
C LEU A 226 1.36 13.09 23.34
N ASP A 227 2.11 12.55 24.29
CA ASP A 227 2.42 13.26 25.54
C ASP A 227 3.67 14.13 25.33
N PRO A 228 3.54 15.46 25.17
CA PRO A 228 4.67 16.34 24.93
C PRO A 228 5.58 16.48 26.17
N ASN A 229 5.08 16.07 27.34
CA ASN A 229 5.77 16.18 28.62
C ASN A 229 6.29 14.81 29.11
N TYR A 230 6.30 13.77 28.27
CA TYR A 230 6.95 12.52 28.62
C TYR A 230 8.46 12.72 28.84
N THR A 231 8.95 12.31 30.00
CA THR A 231 10.37 12.34 30.36
C THR A 231 10.73 11.09 31.15
N VAL A 232 11.88 10.48 30.82
CA VAL A 232 12.49 9.47 31.68
C VAL A 232 13.01 10.20 32.93
N SER A 233 12.42 9.91 34.08
CA SER A 233 12.68 10.57 35.36
C SER A 233 12.90 9.56 36.47
N GLU A 234 13.74 9.91 37.46
CA GLU A 234 13.89 9.13 38.69
C GLU A 234 12.66 9.26 39.62
N ASP A 235 11.88 10.35 39.48
CA ASP A 235 10.62 10.53 40.19
C ASP A 235 9.46 9.92 39.38
N PRO A 236 8.86 8.80 39.83
CA PRO A 236 7.81 8.09 39.10
C PRO A 236 6.51 8.90 38.91
N LEU A 237 6.33 10.03 39.60
CA LEU A 237 5.17 10.93 39.43
C LEU A 237 5.42 12.05 38.41
N GLN A 238 6.65 12.20 37.93
CA GLN A 238 7.05 13.25 36.98
C GLN A 238 7.42 12.68 35.60
N VAL A 239 7.06 11.42 35.31
CA VAL A 239 7.35 10.78 34.03
C VAL A 239 6.43 11.30 32.93
N CYS A 240 5.12 11.27 33.16
CA CYS A 240 4.13 11.69 32.16
C CYS A 240 2.85 12.17 32.85
N PRO A 241 2.27 13.31 32.45
CA PRO A 241 0.99 13.77 32.98
C PRO A 241 -0.19 12.85 32.61
N SER A 242 -0.11 12.09 31.51
CA SER A 242 -1.17 11.17 31.06
C SER A 242 -1.43 9.98 32.00
N ALA A 243 -0.47 9.62 32.86
CA ALA A 243 -0.65 8.61 33.89
C ALA A 243 -1.50 9.11 35.08
N GLY A 244 -1.78 10.43 35.13
CA GLY A 244 -2.52 11.06 36.21
C GLY A 244 -1.74 11.02 37.52
N SER A 245 -2.23 10.26 38.50
CA SER A 245 -1.58 10.07 39.80
C SER A 245 -0.92 8.71 39.96
N GLN A 246 -0.86 7.90 38.91
CA GLN A 246 -0.23 6.58 38.95
C GLN A 246 1.29 6.72 38.92
N LEU A 247 1.99 5.87 39.68
CA LEU A 247 3.45 5.82 39.70
C LEU A 247 3.95 5.08 38.44
N VAL A 248 4.90 5.68 37.74
CA VAL A 248 5.53 5.10 36.55
C VAL A 248 7.01 4.77 36.83
N PRO A 249 7.31 3.65 37.51
CA PRO A 249 8.69 3.30 37.85
C PRO A 249 9.45 2.79 36.62
N ASN A 250 10.73 3.15 36.50
CA ASN A 250 11.64 2.66 35.45
C ASN A 250 11.12 2.91 34.02
N ALA A 251 10.53 4.09 33.78
CA ALA A 251 10.05 4.49 32.47
C ALA A 251 11.17 4.40 31.40
N GLY A 252 10.85 3.83 30.24
CA GLY A 252 11.82 3.68 29.16
C GLY A 252 11.76 4.80 28.13
N PRO A 253 12.72 4.89 27.21
CA PRO A 253 12.76 5.96 26.21
C PRO A 253 11.65 5.86 25.15
N TRP A 254 11.04 4.67 24.98
CA TRP A 254 10.00 4.41 23.97
C TRP A 254 8.58 4.50 24.51
N GLY A 255 8.40 4.82 25.79
CA GLY A 255 7.10 4.93 26.44
C GLY A 255 6.96 4.00 27.64
N ASP A 256 5.78 4.04 28.25
CA ASP A 256 5.35 3.16 29.33
C ASP A 256 3.86 2.86 29.16
N TYR A 257 3.39 1.67 29.55
CA TYR A 257 1.98 1.31 29.41
C TYR A 257 1.03 2.17 30.27
N LEU A 258 1.51 2.96 31.23
CA LEU A 258 0.68 3.93 31.95
C LEU A 258 0.66 5.31 31.30
N CYS A 259 1.53 5.54 30.32
CA CYS A 259 1.69 6.81 29.64
C CYS A 259 1.10 6.78 28.23
N ASP A 260 0.74 7.96 27.75
CA ASP A 260 0.60 8.21 26.32
C ASP A 260 1.97 8.27 25.64
N SER A 261 1.97 8.32 24.31
CA SER A 261 3.17 8.15 23.50
C SER A 261 4.17 9.30 23.69
N PRO A 262 5.46 9.02 23.98
CA PRO A 262 6.49 10.02 23.75
C PRO A 262 6.66 10.27 22.25
N TRP A 263 7.22 11.44 21.89
CA TRP A 263 7.58 11.75 20.51
C TRP A 263 8.46 10.67 19.85
N ALA A 264 9.37 10.05 20.62
CA ALA A 264 10.25 9.00 20.13
C ALA A 264 9.48 7.78 19.60
N LEU A 265 8.37 7.39 20.26
CA LEU A 265 7.52 6.30 19.84
C LEU A 265 6.78 6.63 18.55
N ILE A 266 6.12 7.78 18.50
CA ILE A 266 5.39 8.23 17.32
C ILE A 266 6.34 8.33 16.13
N ASN A 267 7.50 8.99 16.30
CA ASN A 267 8.51 9.07 15.26
C ASN A 267 8.96 7.67 14.79
N SER A 268 9.22 6.76 15.72
CA SER A 268 9.56 5.37 15.38
C SER A 268 8.47 4.68 14.57
N SER A 269 7.18 4.87 14.90
CA SER A 269 6.07 4.27 14.17
C SER A 269 5.99 4.74 12.72
N ILE A 270 6.10 6.05 12.47
CA ILE A 270 6.00 6.62 11.12
C ILE A 270 7.21 6.23 10.26
N TYR A 271 8.42 6.17 10.86
CA TYR A 271 9.60 5.66 10.15
C TYR A 271 9.55 4.15 9.91
N ALA A 272 8.94 3.36 10.80
CA ALA A 272 8.71 1.94 10.57
C ALA A 272 7.72 1.69 9.43
N MET A 273 6.65 2.49 9.33
CA MET A 273 5.75 2.46 8.17
C MET A 273 6.53 2.67 6.87
N LYS A 274 7.45 3.65 6.84
CA LYS A 274 8.29 3.92 5.66
C LYS A 274 9.25 2.77 5.33
N GLU A 275 9.80 2.11 6.35
CA GLU A 275 10.66 0.94 6.14
C GLU A 275 9.88 -0.25 5.56
N ILE A 276 8.65 -0.46 6.03
CA ILE A 276 7.81 -1.60 5.65
C ILE A 276 7.15 -1.40 4.28
N GLU A 277 6.54 -0.23 4.05
CA GLU A 277 5.87 0.14 2.80
C GLU A 277 6.06 1.66 2.56
N PRO A 278 7.13 2.06 1.85
CA PRO A 278 7.47 3.46 1.58
C PRO A 278 6.58 4.13 0.55
N GLU A 279 5.92 3.36 -0.33
CA GLU A 279 5.11 3.87 -1.45
C GLU A 279 3.65 3.37 -1.39
N PRO A 280 2.93 3.59 -0.26
CA PRO A 280 1.53 3.24 -0.16
C PRO A 280 0.69 4.13 -1.10
N ASP A 281 -0.44 3.61 -1.56
CA ASP A 281 -1.37 4.36 -2.42
C ASP A 281 -1.94 5.60 -1.71
N PHE A 282 -2.17 5.46 -0.40
CA PHE A 282 -2.63 6.50 0.51
C PHE A 282 -2.45 6.04 1.96
N ILE A 283 -2.70 6.95 2.90
CA ILE A 283 -2.73 6.69 4.35
C ILE A 283 -4.09 7.09 4.88
N LEU A 284 -4.69 6.26 5.73
CA LEU A 284 -5.82 6.60 6.58
C LEU A 284 -5.29 6.96 7.96
N TRP A 285 -5.61 8.16 8.44
CA TRP A 285 -5.25 8.63 9.78
C TRP A 285 -6.51 9.01 10.54
N THR A 286 -6.93 8.20 11.51
CA THR A 286 -8.23 8.38 12.18
C THR A 286 -8.15 9.15 13.50
N GLY A 287 -7.18 10.05 13.64
CA GLY A 287 -7.13 11.06 14.70
C GLY A 287 -6.70 10.54 16.09
N ASP A 288 -7.00 11.36 17.11
CA ASP A 288 -6.61 11.22 18.52
C ASP A 288 -5.10 11.39 18.74
N ASP A 289 -4.71 12.66 18.65
CA ASP A 289 -3.33 13.12 18.61
C ASP A 289 -2.83 13.59 19.98
N THR A 290 -3.72 14.03 20.86
CA THR A 290 -3.37 14.72 22.11
C THR A 290 -3.52 13.84 23.35
N PRO A 291 -2.82 14.11 24.47
CA PRO A 291 -2.74 13.15 25.57
C PRO A 291 -4.02 13.14 26.43
N HIS A 292 -4.18 12.05 27.19
CA HIS A 292 -5.22 11.85 28.20
C HIS A 292 -4.94 12.67 29.46
N VAL A 293 -5.13 13.99 29.37
CA VAL A 293 -4.99 14.92 30.50
C VAL A 293 -6.30 15.67 30.79
N PRO A 294 -6.44 16.30 31.97
CA PRO A 294 -7.53 17.24 32.24
C PRO A 294 -7.49 18.45 31.29
N ASP A 295 -8.66 19.00 30.93
CA ASP A 295 -8.77 20.12 29.98
C ASP A 295 -8.00 21.37 30.46
N GLU A 296 -7.88 21.57 31.77
CA GLU A 296 -7.13 22.70 32.35
C GLU A 296 -5.63 22.64 32.06
N LYS A 297 -5.12 21.46 31.69
CA LYS A 297 -3.70 21.22 31.35
C LYS A 297 -3.43 21.22 29.84
N LEU A 298 -4.47 21.28 29.01
CA LEU A 298 -4.34 21.22 27.55
C LEU A 298 -5.30 22.19 26.89
N GLY A 299 -4.83 23.41 26.61
CA GLY A 299 -5.61 24.43 25.90
C GLY A 299 -5.62 24.23 24.39
N GLU A 300 -6.53 24.95 23.71
CA GLU A 300 -6.73 24.90 22.26
C GLU A 300 -5.44 25.09 21.43
N ALA A 301 -4.57 26.03 21.84
CA ALA A 301 -3.31 26.27 21.14
C ALA A 301 -2.38 25.03 21.17
N ALA A 302 -2.33 24.32 22.30
CA ALA A 302 -1.52 23.12 22.44
C ALA A 302 -2.10 21.94 21.62
N VAL A 303 -3.44 21.82 21.56
CA VAL A 303 -4.12 20.87 20.66
C VAL A 303 -3.68 21.12 19.22
N LEU A 304 -3.79 22.36 18.72
CA LEU A 304 -3.42 22.70 17.35
C LEU A 304 -1.93 22.52 17.06
N GLU A 305 -1.06 22.80 18.04
CA GLU A 305 0.39 22.56 17.93
C GLU A 305 0.70 21.07 17.75
N ILE A 306 0.07 20.20 18.55
CA ILE A 306 0.25 18.76 18.48
C ILE A 306 -0.22 18.21 17.12
N VAL A 307 -1.45 18.55 16.70
CA VAL A 307 -2.01 18.15 15.39
C VAL A 307 -1.10 18.63 14.25
N GLY A 308 -0.62 19.88 14.32
CA GLY A 308 0.30 20.45 13.34
C GLY A 308 1.65 19.73 13.28
N ARG A 309 2.16 19.29 14.44
CA ARG A 309 3.43 18.55 14.54
C ARG A 309 3.32 17.15 13.93
N LEU A 310 2.25 16.42 14.21
CA LEU A 310 2.00 15.10 13.61
C LEU A 310 1.72 15.17 12.11
N THR A 311 0.93 16.17 11.69
CA THR A 311 0.73 16.48 10.27
C THR A 311 2.06 16.72 9.56
N SER A 312 2.97 17.47 10.18
CA SER A 312 4.29 17.77 9.61
C SER A 312 5.16 16.52 9.49
N LEU A 313 5.15 15.64 10.50
CA LEU A 313 5.89 14.37 10.46
C LEU A 313 5.42 13.47 9.31
N LEU A 314 4.10 13.31 9.13
CA LEU A 314 3.56 12.52 8.01
C LEU A 314 3.97 13.09 6.65
N ARG A 315 3.91 14.42 6.50
CA ARG A 315 4.34 15.10 5.26
C ARG A 315 5.84 15.02 5.01
N GLU A 316 6.66 14.97 6.06
CA GLU A 316 8.11 14.81 5.94
C GLU A 316 8.47 13.39 5.49
N VAL A 317 7.86 12.38 6.13
CA VAL A 317 8.20 10.98 5.90
C VAL A 317 7.59 10.46 4.59
N PHE A 318 6.36 10.89 4.27
CA PHE A 318 5.59 10.52 3.09
C PHE A 318 5.17 11.76 2.26
N PRO A 319 6.11 12.45 1.60
CA PRO A 319 5.85 13.73 0.93
C PRO A 319 4.90 13.63 -0.27
N ASP A 320 4.89 12.49 -0.95
CA ASP A 320 4.14 12.26 -2.19
C ASP A 320 2.84 11.45 -1.97
N THR A 321 2.54 11.10 -0.71
CA THR A 321 1.39 10.25 -0.36
C THR A 321 0.20 11.09 0.10
N LYS A 322 -0.99 10.79 -0.45
CA LYS A 322 -2.23 11.42 0.01
C LYS A 322 -2.67 10.81 1.35
N VAL A 323 -3.00 11.65 2.33
CA VAL A 323 -3.52 11.23 3.63
C VAL A 323 -5.00 11.62 3.73
N TYR A 324 -5.85 10.66 4.06
CA TYR A 324 -7.25 10.89 4.43
C TYR A 324 -7.33 10.89 5.96
N ALA A 325 -7.41 12.09 6.53
CA ALA A 325 -7.36 12.30 7.97
C ALA A 325 -8.74 12.65 8.55
N ALA A 326 -9.13 12.00 9.63
CA ALA A 326 -10.28 12.32 10.47
C ALA A 326 -9.79 12.88 11.82
N LEU A 327 -10.55 13.78 12.43
CA LEU A 327 -10.30 14.21 13.81
C LEU A 327 -10.85 13.17 14.80
N GLY A 328 -10.11 12.90 15.86
CA GLY A 328 -10.55 12.15 17.02
C GLY A 328 -11.08 13.02 18.16
N ASN A 329 -11.71 12.42 19.16
CA ASN A 329 -12.39 13.18 20.21
C ASN A 329 -11.43 13.96 21.13
N HIS A 330 -10.14 13.61 21.15
CA HIS A 330 -9.08 14.36 21.83
C HIS A 330 -8.50 15.51 20.99
N ASP A 331 -8.84 15.63 19.71
CA ASP A 331 -8.31 16.67 18.81
C ASP A 331 -9.10 17.99 18.91
N PHE A 332 -9.63 18.28 20.10
CA PHE A 332 -10.43 19.46 20.37
C PHE A 332 -10.28 19.93 21.81
N HIS A 333 -10.55 21.22 22.05
CA HIS A 333 -10.57 21.79 23.38
C HIS A 333 -11.89 22.54 23.65
N PRO A 334 -12.61 22.22 24.73
CA PRO A 334 -12.41 21.08 25.62
C PRO A 334 -12.61 19.74 24.88
N LYS A 335 -11.96 18.67 25.35
CA LYS A 335 -12.04 17.36 24.67
C LYS A 335 -13.49 16.87 24.56
N ASN A 336 -13.78 16.10 23.50
CA ASN A 336 -15.09 15.59 23.11
C ASN A 336 -16.12 16.65 22.65
N GLN A 337 -15.95 17.94 22.95
CA GLN A 337 -16.98 18.97 22.73
C GLN A 337 -17.00 19.50 21.29
N PHE A 338 -17.12 18.60 20.31
CA PHE A 338 -17.14 18.93 18.87
C PHE A 338 -18.46 19.60 18.47
N PRO A 339 -18.46 20.85 17.99
CA PRO A 339 -19.70 21.54 17.60
C PRO A 339 -20.20 21.09 16.22
N ALA A 340 -21.52 21.16 16.03
CA ALA A 340 -22.19 20.96 14.73
C ALA A 340 -22.12 22.22 13.85
N GLY A 341 -20.93 22.78 13.66
CA GLY A 341 -20.70 24.00 12.89
C GLY A 341 -19.24 24.47 12.91
N SER A 342 -18.92 25.46 12.06
CA SER A 342 -17.56 25.98 11.95
C SER A 342 -17.03 26.57 13.26
N ASN A 343 -15.73 26.38 13.49
CA ASN A 343 -15.00 26.87 14.66
C ASN A 343 -13.50 27.04 14.35
N ASN A 344 -12.73 27.58 15.30
CA ASN A 344 -11.31 27.87 15.07
C ASN A 344 -10.47 26.61 14.79
N ILE A 345 -10.72 25.50 15.50
CA ILE A 345 -9.96 24.26 15.31
C ILE A 345 -10.21 23.69 13.91
N TYR A 346 -11.48 23.57 13.47
CA TYR A 346 -11.80 23.07 12.13
C TYR A 346 -11.17 23.94 11.05
N ASN A 347 -11.21 25.26 11.23
CA ASN A 347 -10.60 26.21 10.30
C ASN A 347 -9.08 26.07 10.23
N HIS A 348 -8.41 25.89 11.36
CA HIS A 348 -6.95 25.76 11.41
C HIS A 348 -6.49 24.42 10.85
N VAL A 349 -7.14 23.33 11.24
CA VAL A 349 -6.83 21.99 10.74
C VAL A 349 -7.10 21.87 9.24
N ALA A 350 -8.16 22.50 8.71
CA ALA A 350 -8.39 22.58 7.27
C ALA A 350 -7.21 23.21 6.51
N GLU A 351 -6.51 24.19 7.10
CA GLU A 351 -5.32 24.79 6.48
C GLU A 351 -4.08 23.89 6.63
N LEU A 352 -3.93 23.18 7.75
CA LEU A 352 -2.87 22.17 7.93
C LEU A 352 -3.00 21.04 6.90
N TRP A 353 -4.22 20.56 6.68
CA TRP A 353 -4.54 19.43 5.79
C TRP A 353 -4.88 19.85 4.36
N ARG A 354 -4.89 21.15 4.04
CA ARG A 354 -5.13 21.68 2.68
C ARG A 354 -4.39 20.94 1.57
N PRO A 355 -3.11 20.51 1.72
CA PRO A 355 -2.42 19.75 0.67
C PRO A 355 -3.09 18.40 0.29
N TRP A 356 -3.91 17.84 1.19
CA TRP A 356 -4.60 16.56 0.98
C TRP A 356 -6.06 16.71 0.57
N LEU A 357 -6.62 17.92 0.67
CA LEU A 357 -8.04 18.20 0.49
C LEU A 357 -8.31 18.95 -0.82
N SER A 358 -9.37 18.57 -1.53
CA SER A 358 -9.93 19.40 -2.59
C SER A 358 -10.60 20.67 -2.02
N ASN A 359 -10.86 21.67 -2.87
CA ASN A 359 -11.55 22.89 -2.45
C ASN A 359 -12.95 22.63 -1.85
N GLU A 360 -13.66 21.62 -2.36
CA GLU A 360 -14.95 21.20 -1.83
C GLU A 360 -14.79 20.60 -0.42
N SER A 361 -13.83 19.68 -0.26
CA SER A 361 -13.52 19.07 1.03
C SER A 361 -13.04 20.07 2.07
N ILE A 362 -12.26 21.08 1.69
CA ILE A 362 -11.86 22.18 2.61
C ILE A 362 -13.10 22.92 3.13
N THR A 363 -14.07 23.19 2.25
CA THR A 363 -15.29 23.91 2.63
C THR A 363 -16.11 23.08 3.62
N LEU A 364 -16.34 21.79 3.32
CA LEU A 364 -17.05 20.88 4.21
C LEU A 364 -16.32 20.66 5.54
N PHE A 365 -14.99 20.53 5.50
CA PHE A 365 -14.18 20.36 6.69
C PHE A 365 -14.31 21.56 7.64
N LYS A 366 -14.29 22.79 7.09
CA LYS A 366 -14.46 24.00 7.89
C LYS A 366 -15.82 24.10 8.55
N GLU A 367 -16.86 23.52 7.96
CA GLU A 367 -18.23 23.54 8.49
C GLU A 367 -18.53 22.42 9.49
N GLY A 368 -17.89 21.25 9.37
CA GLY A 368 -18.23 20.10 10.22
C GLY A 368 -17.16 19.03 10.42
N ALA A 369 -15.93 19.26 9.95
CA ALA A 369 -14.80 18.33 9.98
C ALA A 369 -15.07 16.95 9.34
N PHE A 370 -15.99 16.90 8.37
CA PHE A 370 -16.25 15.73 7.54
C PHE A 370 -16.15 16.12 6.06
N TYR A 371 -15.80 15.17 5.19
CA TYR A 371 -15.61 15.41 3.76
C TYR A 371 -15.53 14.10 2.98
N SER A 372 -15.48 14.17 1.64
CA SER A 372 -15.22 12.99 0.82
C SER A 372 -14.28 13.32 -0.33
N GLU A 373 -13.42 12.38 -0.67
CA GLU A 373 -12.40 12.55 -1.70
C GLU A 373 -12.36 11.34 -2.63
N LYS A 374 -12.05 11.57 -3.90
CA LYS A 374 -11.77 10.47 -4.83
C LYS A 374 -10.37 9.94 -4.61
N LEU A 375 -10.21 8.63 -4.78
CA LEU A 375 -8.89 7.99 -4.79
C LEU A 375 -8.06 8.45 -6.01
N PRO A 376 -6.73 8.64 -5.85
CA PRO A 376 -5.84 8.99 -6.95
C PRO A 376 -5.69 7.83 -7.96
N GLY A 377 -5.25 8.14 -9.19
CA GLY A 377 -4.81 7.11 -10.15
C GLY A 377 -5.73 6.77 -11.34
N GLY A 378 -6.67 7.66 -11.72
CA GLY A 378 -7.38 7.59 -13.02
C GLY A 378 -8.36 6.43 -13.24
N SER A 379 -8.33 5.39 -12.40
CA SER A 379 -9.29 4.30 -12.37
C SER A 379 -10.62 4.82 -11.80
N ARG A 380 -11.65 4.85 -12.63
CA ARG A 380 -13.04 5.03 -12.19
C ARG A 380 -13.33 4.07 -11.02
N ALA A 381 -14.05 4.60 -10.03
CA ALA A 381 -14.86 3.90 -9.02
C ALA A 381 -14.35 3.79 -7.56
N GLY A 382 -13.48 4.68 -7.06
CA GLY A 382 -13.10 4.67 -5.63
C GLY A 382 -13.22 6.03 -4.91
N ARG A 383 -13.84 6.05 -3.73
CA ARG A 383 -14.01 7.24 -2.88
C ARG A 383 -13.71 6.91 -1.42
N ILE A 384 -13.07 7.85 -0.71
CA ILE A 384 -12.98 7.85 0.74
C ILE A 384 -14.01 8.84 1.29
N VAL A 385 -14.81 8.39 2.24
CA VAL A 385 -15.72 9.24 3.03
C VAL A 385 -15.12 9.35 4.42
N VAL A 386 -14.86 10.57 4.86
CA VAL A 386 -14.26 10.89 6.15
C VAL A 386 -15.34 11.54 7.04
N LEU A 387 -15.68 10.86 8.13
CA LEU A 387 -16.72 11.28 9.06
C LEU A 387 -16.13 11.93 10.31
N ASN A 388 -16.83 12.93 10.83
CA ASN A 388 -16.68 13.44 12.18
C ASN A 388 -17.68 12.72 13.09
N THR A 389 -17.33 11.51 13.54
CA THR A 389 -18.19 10.74 14.44
C THR A 389 -18.13 11.19 15.90
N ASN A 390 -17.25 12.13 16.22
CA ASN A 390 -17.21 12.80 17.53
C ASN A 390 -18.51 13.59 17.82
N LEU A 391 -19.23 14.00 16.76
CA LEU A 391 -20.57 14.59 16.87
C LEU A 391 -21.59 13.63 17.50
N TYR A 392 -21.37 12.33 17.39
CA TYR A 392 -22.28 11.31 17.89
C TYR A 392 -21.94 10.81 19.29
N TYR A 393 -20.76 11.19 19.80
CA TYR A 393 -20.26 10.73 21.08
C TYR A 393 -21.19 11.18 22.22
N SER A 394 -21.60 10.26 23.08
CA SER A 394 -22.44 10.51 24.27
C SER A 394 -21.87 11.56 25.24
N ASN A 395 -20.55 11.75 25.28
CA ASN A 395 -19.90 12.77 26.09
C ASN A 395 -19.84 14.17 25.42
N ASN A 396 -20.31 14.29 24.17
CA ASN A 396 -20.36 15.57 23.47
C ASN A 396 -21.70 16.26 23.79
N GLU A 397 -21.64 17.33 24.58
CA GLU A 397 -22.84 18.08 24.97
C GLU A 397 -23.24 19.12 23.90
N GLN A 398 -22.35 19.46 22.95
CA GLN A 398 -22.66 20.40 21.86
C GLN A 398 -23.71 19.87 20.89
N THR A 399 -23.88 18.54 20.82
CA THR A 399 -24.82 17.87 19.92
C THR A 399 -26.00 17.23 20.65
N ALA A 400 -26.12 17.45 21.96
CA ALA A 400 -27.22 16.92 22.75
C ALA A 400 -28.58 17.39 22.20
N GLY A 401 -29.47 16.44 21.92
CA GLY A 401 -30.82 16.72 21.41
C GLY A 401 -30.91 17.01 19.91
N LEU A 402 -29.79 17.05 19.17
CA LEU A 402 -29.81 17.15 17.71
C LEU A 402 -30.08 15.77 17.09
N ALA A 403 -30.93 15.72 16.07
CA ALA A 403 -31.20 14.47 15.35
C ALA A 403 -30.13 14.16 14.28
N ASP A 404 -29.61 15.20 13.62
CA ASP A 404 -28.57 15.08 12.60
C ASP A 404 -27.56 16.26 12.73
N PRO A 405 -26.61 16.19 13.66
CA PRO A 405 -25.65 17.27 13.90
C PRO A 405 -24.80 17.51 12.65
N GLY A 406 -24.79 18.75 12.15
CA GLY A 406 -24.06 19.14 10.94
C GLY A 406 -24.68 18.64 9.63
N LEU A 407 -25.89 18.05 9.69
CA LEU A 407 -26.52 17.35 8.57
C LEU A 407 -25.64 16.23 7.99
N GLN A 408 -24.78 15.64 8.83
CA GLN A 408 -23.78 14.68 8.39
C GLN A 408 -24.42 13.35 7.95
N PHE A 409 -25.52 12.89 8.57
CA PHE A 409 -26.23 11.69 8.09
C PHE A 409 -26.91 11.93 6.75
N GLN A 410 -27.60 13.07 6.59
CA GLN A 410 -28.19 13.45 5.31
C GLN A 410 -27.12 13.56 4.21
N TRP A 411 -26.01 14.25 4.50
CA TRP A 411 -24.88 14.36 3.58
C TRP A 411 -24.27 12.98 3.24
N LEU A 412 -24.11 12.09 4.22
CA LEU A 412 -23.59 10.74 4.02
C LEU A 412 -24.50 9.92 3.11
N GLU A 413 -25.82 9.95 3.34
CA GLU A 413 -26.78 9.30 2.45
C GLU A 413 -26.66 9.81 1.01
N ASP A 414 -26.56 11.13 0.83
CA ASP A 414 -26.44 11.75 -0.49
C ASP A 414 -25.14 11.33 -1.20
N VAL A 415 -24.01 11.31 -0.48
CA VAL A 415 -22.72 10.84 -1.01
C VAL A 415 -22.78 9.37 -1.43
N LEU A 416 -23.36 8.49 -0.60
CA LEU A 416 -23.45 7.06 -0.90
C LEU A 416 -24.47 6.76 -2.02
N THR A 417 -25.59 7.49 -2.09
CA THR A 417 -26.51 7.44 -3.24
C THR A 417 -25.81 7.87 -4.52
N ASN A 418 -25.01 8.94 -4.48
CA ASN A 418 -24.28 9.42 -5.64
C ASN A 418 -23.17 8.44 -6.06
N ALA A 419 -22.47 7.83 -5.11
CA ALA A 419 -21.52 6.76 -5.38
C ALA A 419 -22.20 5.59 -6.11
N SER A 420 -23.36 5.15 -5.64
CA SER A 420 -24.16 4.10 -6.30
C SER A 420 -24.54 4.47 -7.74
N ARG A 421 -25.00 5.70 -7.97
CA ARG A 421 -25.34 6.20 -9.32
C ARG A 421 -24.12 6.30 -10.24
N ALA A 422 -22.96 6.63 -9.68
CA ALA A 422 -21.71 6.77 -10.42
C ALA A 422 -20.97 5.43 -10.60
N GLY A 423 -21.46 4.34 -9.98
CA GLY A 423 -20.76 3.06 -9.93
C GLY A 423 -19.44 3.13 -9.14
N GLU A 424 -19.34 4.02 -8.15
CA GLU A 424 -18.20 4.15 -7.24
C GLU A 424 -18.39 3.24 -6.01
N MET A 425 -17.29 2.63 -5.57
CA MET A 425 -17.13 1.96 -4.28
C MET A 425 -16.52 2.93 -3.27
N VAL A 426 -16.83 2.73 -1.99
CA VAL A 426 -16.55 3.66 -0.90
C VAL A 426 -15.87 2.95 0.25
N TYR A 427 -14.79 3.54 0.74
CA TYR A 427 -14.32 3.30 2.11
C TYR A 427 -14.82 4.41 3.02
N ILE A 428 -15.33 4.04 4.19
CA ILE A 428 -15.76 4.99 5.23
C ILE A 428 -14.70 4.98 6.32
N ILE A 429 -14.23 6.16 6.72
CA ILE A 429 -13.38 6.31 7.90
C ILE A 429 -13.99 7.28 8.90
N GLY A 430 -13.71 7.06 10.17
CA GLY A 430 -14.07 7.95 11.26
C GLY A 430 -13.26 7.58 12.50
N HIS A 431 -13.37 8.36 13.57
CA HIS A 431 -12.63 8.09 14.79
C HIS A 431 -13.42 7.17 15.74
N VAL A 432 -14.47 7.69 16.37
CA VAL A 432 -15.34 6.95 17.30
C VAL A 432 -16.22 5.97 16.51
N PRO A 433 -16.18 4.66 16.78
CA PRO A 433 -17.01 3.68 16.09
C PRO A 433 -18.42 3.56 16.71
N PRO A 434 -19.43 3.14 15.93
CA PRO A 434 -20.72 2.68 16.45
C PRO A 434 -20.56 1.33 17.18
N GLY A 435 -21.59 0.96 17.94
CA GLY A 435 -21.66 -0.27 18.70
C GLY A 435 -20.96 -0.16 20.05
N PHE A 436 -20.43 -1.29 20.52
CA PHE A 436 -19.95 -1.46 21.89
C PHE A 436 -18.45 -1.70 21.94
N PHE A 437 -17.82 -1.22 23.01
CA PHE A 437 -16.43 -1.50 23.33
C PHE A 437 -16.29 -2.93 23.84
N GLU A 438 -15.42 -3.72 23.22
CA GLU A 438 -15.34 -5.16 23.47
C GLU A 438 -14.59 -5.54 24.76
N LYS A 439 -13.89 -4.59 25.40
CA LYS A 439 -13.14 -4.79 26.65
C LYS A 439 -14.00 -4.70 27.91
N THR A 440 -15.30 -4.38 27.75
CA THR A 440 -16.23 -4.25 28.87
C THR A 440 -17.67 -4.43 28.40
N GLN A 441 -18.60 -4.47 29.34
CA GLN A 441 -20.02 -4.67 29.07
C GLN A 441 -20.76 -3.34 28.98
N ASN A 442 -21.74 -3.25 28.09
CA ASN A 442 -22.70 -2.15 28.01
C ASN A 442 -22.06 -0.76 27.83
N LYS A 443 -20.84 -0.70 27.29
CA LYS A 443 -20.18 0.55 26.94
C LYS A 443 -20.29 0.81 25.45
N ALA A 444 -21.22 1.67 25.07
CA ALA A 444 -21.26 2.28 23.75
C ALA A 444 -20.73 3.72 23.82
N TRP A 445 -20.24 4.21 22.68
CA TRP A 445 -19.78 5.60 22.56
C TRP A 445 -20.88 6.47 21.99
N PHE A 446 -21.48 6.05 20.87
CA PHE A 446 -22.58 6.80 20.25
C PHE A 446 -23.79 6.87 21.17
N ARG A 447 -24.49 8.01 21.15
CA ARG A 447 -25.88 8.05 21.65
C ARG A 447 -26.71 7.08 20.81
N GLU A 448 -27.65 6.38 21.44
CA GLU A 448 -28.42 5.28 20.84
C GLU A 448 -29.05 5.65 19.47
N GLY A 449 -29.74 6.79 19.39
CA GLY A 449 -30.36 7.24 18.13
C GLY A 449 -29.36 7.47 16.98
N PHE A 450 -28.14 7.92 17.27
CA PHE A 450 -27.10 8.06 16.23
C PHE A 450 -26.54 6.71 15.80
N ASN A 451 -26.44 5.76 16.74
CA ASN A 451 -26.03 4.40 16.43
C ASN A 451 -27.04 3.70 15.50
N GLU A 452 -28.34 3.86 15.79
CA GLU A 452 -29.43 3.35 14.95
C GLU A 452 -29.39 3.96 13.54
N GLU A 453 -29.23 5.28 13.44
CA GLU A 453 -29.18 5.95 12.13
C GLU A 453 -27.95 5.53 11.33
N TYR A 454 -26.78 5.37 11.96
CA TYR A 454 -25.59 4.85 11.29
C TYR A 454 -25.80 3.43 10.76
N VAL A 455 -26.34 2.53 11.58
CA VAL A 455 -26.65 1.14 11.16
C VAL A 455 -27.65 1.14 10.01
N LYS A 456 -28.66 2.02 10.03
CA LYS A 456 -29.64 2.19 8.95
C LYS A 456 -28.99 2.64 7.65
N VAL A 457 -28.10 3.64 7.68
CA VAL A 457 -27.36 4.10 6.50
C VAL A 457 -26.48 2.99 5.93
N VAL A 458 -25.70 2.30 6.78
CA VAL A 458 -24.86 1.17 6.33
C VAL A 458 -25.71 0.08 5.70
N ARG A 459 -26.81 -0.35 6.33
CA ARG A 459 -27.73 -1.36 5.79
C ARG A 459 -28.30 -0.96 4.44
N LYS A 460 -28.69 0.30 4.26
CA LYS A 460 -29.26 0.80 3.00
C LYS A 460 -28.22 0.86 1.87
N HIS A 461 -26.98 1.24 2.19
CA HIS A 461 -25.94 1.54 1.21
C HIS A 461 -24.82 0.50 1.12
N HIS A 462 -24.93 -0.63 1.82
CA HIS A 462 -23.86 -1.62 1.95
C HIS A 462 -23.22 -2.06 0.63
N ARG A 463 -23.98 -2.11 -0.48
CA ARG A 463 -23.47 -2.52 -1.81
C ARG A 463 -22.39 -1.62 -2.38
N VAL A 464 -22.30 -0.37 -1.94
CA VAL A 464 -21.22 0.55 -2.35
C VAL A 464 -20.16 0.72 -1.27
N ILE A 465 -20.36 0.19 -0.06
CA ILE A 465 -19.40 0.31 1.03
C ILE A 465 -18.48 -0.92 1.01
N ALA A 466 -17.25 -0.73 0.56
CA ALA A 466 -16.25 -1.79 0.44
C ALA A 466 -15.52 -2.09 1.75
N GLY A 467 -15.52 -1.16 2.70
CA GLY A 467 -14.86 -1.29 3.99
C GLY A 467 -15.09 -0.06 4.87
N GLN A 468 -14.96 -0.26 6.19
CA GLN A 468 -15.08 0.81 7.18
C GLN A 468 -13.88 0.73 8.13
N PHE A 469 -13.25 1.87 8.47
CA PHE A 469 -11.99 1.91 9.23
C PHE A 469 -12.05 2.96 10.34
N PHE A 470 -11.91 2.50 11.59
CA PHE A 470 -12.07 3.32 12.78
C PHE A 470 -10.96 3.05 13.81
N GLY A 471 -10.83 3.94 14.79
CA GLY A 471 -9.86 3.86 15.88
C GLY A 471 -10.54 3.85 17.25
N HIS A 472 -10.13 4.77 18.13
CA HIS A 472 -10.73 5.11 19.43
C HIS A 472 -10.58 4.04 20.54
N HIS A 473 -10.66 2.77 20.18
CA HIS A 473 -10.60 1.69 21.17
C HIS A 473 -9.16 1.38 21.62
N HIS A 474 -8.18 1.78 20.81
CA HIS A 474 -6.75 1.42 20.89
C HIS A 474 -6.46 -0.08 20.75
N THR A 475 -7.49 -0.91 20.71
CA THR A 475 -7.43 -2.37 20.61
C THR A 475 -7.78 -2.85 19.21
N ASP A 476 -7.22 -4.00 18.85
CA ASP A 476 -7.48 -4.63 17.54
C ASP A 476 -8.81 -5.39 17.57
N SER A 477 -9.77 -4.95 16.75
CA SER A 477 -11.06 -5.61 16.66
C SER A 477 -11.74 -5.36 15.32
N PHE A 478 -12.91 -5.95 15.13
CA PHE A 478 -13.77 -5.70 13.98
C PHE A 478 -15.25 -5.73 14.37
N ARG A 479 -16.13 -5.18 13.54
CA ARG A 479 -17.59 -5.20 13.74
C ARG A 479 -18.27 -5.72 12.49
N MET A 480 -19.21 -6.63 12.68
CA MET A 480 -20.03 -7.19 11.62
C MET A 480 -21.34 -6.41 11.49
N PHE A 481 -21.76 -6.19 10.24
CA PHE A 481 -23.07 -5.64 9.93
C PHE A 481 -23.87 -6.68 9.15
N TYR A 482 -25.12 -6.87 9.55
CA TYR A 482 -26.04 -7.83 8.96
C TYR A 482 -27.28 -7.14 8.42
N ASP A 483 -27.83 -7.66 7.32
CA ASP A 483 -29.17 -7.29 6.86
C ASP A 483 -30.27 -8.02 7.66
N ASP A 484 -31.52 -7.74 7.34
CA ASP A 484 -32.67 -8.32 8.05
C ASP A 484 -32.84 -9.84 7.81
N THR A 485 -32.12 -10.40 6.83
CA THR A 485 -32.08 -11.86 6.57
C THR A 485 -30.96 -12.55 7.34
N GLY A 486 -30.11 -11.79 8.03
CA GLY A 486 -28.93 -12.28 8.73
C GLY A 486 -27.70 -12.47 7.85
N ALA A 487 -27.72 -11.97 6.60
CA ALA A 487 -26.55 -12.06 5.71
C ALA A 487 -25.49 -11.01 6.11
N PRO A 488 -24.20 -11.37 6.18
CA PRO A 488 -23.14 -10.40 6.43
C PRO A 488 -23.00 -9.46 5.24
N ILE A 489 -23.20 -8.17 5.46
CA ILE A 489 -23.29 -7.15 4.39
C ILE A 489 -22.14 -6.13 4.41
N SER A 490 -21.48 -5.95 5.55
CA SER A 490 -20.33 -5.05 5.69
C SER A 490 -19.50 -5.45 6.90
N VAL A 491 -18.25 -5.03 6.91
CA VAL A 491 -17.33 -5.19 8.05
C VAL A 491 -16.62 -3.85 8.31
N MET A 492 -16.44 -3.55 9.60
CA MET A 492 -15.64 -2.44 10.08
C MET A 492 -14.41 -2.98 10.80
N PHE A 493 -13.24 -2.43 10.48
CA PHE A 493 -11.98 -2.74 11.14
C PHE A 493 -11.66 -1.62 12.14
N LEU A 494 -11.41 -2.03 13.39
CA LEU A 494 -10.93 -1.16 14.47
C LEU A 494 -9.42 -1.39 14.58
N THR A 495 -8.63 -0.39 14.20
CA THR A 495 -7.17 -0.51 14.27
C THR A 495 -6.70 -0.22 15.70
N PRO A 496 -5.67 -0.91 16.20
CA PRO A 496 -5.07 -0.56 17.47
C PRO A 496 -4.38 0.81 17.42
N GLY A 497 -4.17 1.39 18.59
CA GLY A 497 -3.46 2.65 18.75
C GLY A 497 -1.96 2.51 18.72
N VAL A 498 -1.26 3.60 18.37
CA VAL A 498 0.19 3.70 18.61
C VAL A 498 0.45 3.94 20.10
N THR A 499 -0.42 4.66 20.80
CA THR A 499 -0.30 4.83 22.25
C THR A 499 -0.45 3.49 22.98
N PRO A 500 0.43 3.18 23.95
CA PRO A 500 0.29 2.00 24.81
C PRO A 500 -0.58 2.27 26.05
N TRP A 501 -1.15 3.47 26.17
CA TRP A 501 -1.78 3.95 27.39
C TRP A 501 -2.86 3.01 27.92
N LYS A 502 -2.70 2.65 29.20
CA LYS A 502 -3.65 1.82 29.95
C LYS A 502 -4.90 2.62 30.26
N THR A 503 -6.02 2.16 29.71
CA THR A 503 -7.28 2.85 29.91
C THR A 503 -7.67 2.99 31.39
N THR A 504 -8.18 4.18 31.72
CA THR A 504 -8.77 4.50 33.03
C THR A 504 -10.28 4.24 33.06
N LEU A 505 -10.85 3.68 31.99
CA LEU A 505 -12.27 3.36 31.93
C LEU A 505 -12.66 2.38 33.05
N PRO A 506 -13.62 2.72 33.92
CA PRO A 506 -14.06 1.84 35.00
C PRO A 506 -14.53 0.48 34.48
N GLY A 507 -14.08 -0.60 35.12
CA GLY A 507 -14.43 -1.97 34.76
C GLY A 507 -13.47 -2.65 33.79
N VAL A 508 -12.57 -1.91 33.13
CA VAL A 508 -11.50 -2.52 32.32
C VAL A 508 -10.28 -2.76 33.21
N VAL A 509 -9.86 -4.02 33.30
CA VAL A 509 -8.65 -4.42 34.03
C VAL A 509 -7.53 -4.63 33.02
N ASN A 510 -6.35 -4.06 33.29
CA ASN A 510 -5.15 -4.23 32.46
C ASN A 510 -5.35 -3.83 30.98
N GLY A 511 -6.15 -2.80 30.71
CA GLY A 511 -6.49 -2.37 29.35
C GLY A 511 -5.43 -1.49 28.68
N ALA A 512 -4.18 -1.94 28.66
CA ALA A 512 -3.14 -1.39 27.80
C ALA A 512 -3.02 -2.23 26.52
N ASN A 513 -2.23 -1.75 25.57
CA ASN A 513 -1.85 -2.44 24.35
C ASN A 513 -0.37 -2.17 24.05
N ASN A 514 0.26 -3.01 23.23
CA ASN A 514 1.48 -2.57 22.58
C ASN A 514 1.16 -1.55 21.47
N PRO A 515 2.10 -0.67 21.10
CA PRO A 515 1.98 0.18 19.92
C PRO A 515 1.79 -0.65 18.64
N GLY A 516 0.72 -0.35 17.89
CA GLY A 516 0.35 -1.05 16.66
C GLY A 516 0.24 -0.11 15.45
N ILE A 517 0.64 -0.61 14.27
CA ILE A 517 0.41 0.02 12.97
C ILE A 517 -0.11 -1.04 11.98
N ARG A 518 -0.93 -0.63 11.00
CA ARG A 518 -1.62 -1.57 10.13
C ARG A 518 -1.54 -1.18 8.66
N VAL A 519 -1.20 -2.15 7.82
CA VAL A 519 -1.27 -2.01 6.35
C VAL A 519 -2.33 -2.95 5.80
N LEU A 520 -3.11 -2.47 4.84
CA LEU A 520 -4.17 -3.24 4.19
C LEU A 520 -3.82 -3.47 2.73
N GLU A 521 -4.13 -4.66 2.25
CA GLU A 521 -4.00 -5.04 0.84
C GLU A 521 -5.39 -5.02 0.20
N TYR A 522 -5.52 -4.39 -0.97
CA TYR A 522 -6.82 -4.25 -1.64
C TYR A 522 -6.73 -4.36 -3.16
N ASP A 523 -7.86 -4.67 -3.78
CA ASP A 523 -8.05 -4.62 -5.22
C ASP A 523 -8.46 -3.20 -5.65
N ARG A 524 -7.63 -2.53 -6.46
CA ARG A 524 -7.86 -1.15 -6.91
C ARG A 524 -9.14 -0.97 -7.74
N ALA A 525 -9.60 -2.00 -8.44
CA ALA A 525 -10.74 -1.88 -9.33
C ALA A 525 -12.08 -1.96 -8.57
N THR A 526 -12.11 -2.71 -7.48
CA THR A 526 -13.34 -3.03 -6.74
C THR A 526 -13.35 -2.49 -5.31
N LEU A 527 -12.20 -2.02 -4.81
CA LEU A 527 -11.94 -1.75 -3.39
C LEU A 527 -12.16 -2.96 -2.48
N SER A 528 -12.19 -4.17 -3.03
CA SER A 528 -12.31 -5.38 -2.21
C SER A 528 -11.03 -5.57 -1.39
N LEU A 529 -11.17 -5.66 -0.07
CA LEU A 529 -10.08 -5.91 0.86
C LEU A 529 -9.60 -7.36 0.71
N GLN A 530 -8.32 -7.50 0.40
CA GLN A 530 -7.66 -8.80 0.17
C GLN A 530 -7.00 -9.30 1.45
N ASP A 531 -6.37 -8.42 2.22
CA ASP A 531 -5.75 -8.80 3.48
C ASP A 531 -5.49 -7.58 4.37
N MET A 532 -5.08 -7.87 5.61
CA MET A 532 -4.69 -6.90 6.61
C MET A 532 -3.51 -7.44 7.40
N VAL A 533 -2.47 -6.62 7.54
CA VAL A 533 -1.24 -6.99 8.25
C VAL A 533 -1.00 -5.98 9.36
N THR A 534 -0.97 -6.48 10.59
CA THR A 534 -0.68 -5.67 11.78
C THR A 534 0.79 -5.86 12.15
N TYR A 535 1.50 -4.75 12.33
CA TYR A 535 2.84 -4.70 12.88
C TYR A 535 2.77 -4.05 14.25
N PHE A 536 3.67 -4.45 15.13
CA PHE A 536 3.70 -3.90 16.48
C PHE A 536 5.13 -3.75 16.98
N MET A 537 5.27 -2.99 18.06
CA MET A 537 6.49 -2.93 18.84
C MET A 537 6.21 -3.51 20.22
N ASN A 538 6.90 -4.59 20.60
CA ASN A 538 6.89 -5.06 21.98
C ASN A 538 7.56 -4.02 22.88
N LEU A 539 6.76 -3.18 23.55
CA LEU A 539 7.27 -2.01 24.27
C LEU A 539 8.17 -2.40 25.45
N SER A 540 7.82 -3.49 26.14
CA SER A 540 8.64 -4.04 27.22
C SER A 540 10.04 -4.42 26.73
N GLN A 541 10.13 -5.08 25.57
CA GLN A 541 11.40 -5.48 24.97
C GLN A 541 12.16 -4.29 24.38
N ALA A 542 11.47 -3.35 23.72
CA ALA A 542 12.06 -2.16 23.14
C ALA A 542 12.74 -1.28 24.21
N ASN A 543 12.12 -1.13 25.38
CA ASN A 543 12.69 -0.38 26.49
C ASN A 543 13.96 -1.01 27.11
N LEU A 544 14.25 -2.27 26.80
CA LEU A 544 15.50 -2.95 27.19
C LEU A 544 16.59 -2.88 26.12
N GLN A 545 16.28 -2.35 24.93
CA GLN A 545 17.18 -2.32 23.77
C GLN A 545 17.55 -0.88 23.38
N GLU A 546 18.71 -0.71 22.75
CA GLU A 546 19.15 0.60 22.24
C GLU A 546 18.36 1.07 21.03
N SER A 547 17.69 0.17 20.29
CA SER A 547 16.91 0.50 19.10
C SER A 547 15.64 -0.34 19.03
N PRO A 548 14.46 0.28 18.90
CA PRO A 548 13.19 -0.41 18.86
C PRO A 548 13.05 -1.05 17.48
N ARG A 549 12.43 -2.23 17.43
CA ARG A 549 12.09 -2.89 16.17
C ARG A 549 10.59 -3.11 16.13
N TRP A 550 10.01 -2.71 15.01
CA TRP A 550 8.64 -3.05 14.67
C TRP A 550 8.66 -4.40 13.96
N GLU A 551 7.82 -5.32 14.39
CA GLU A 551 7.75 -6.68 13.89
C GLU A 551 6.34 -7.02 13.44
N LEU A 552 6.24 -8.00 12.54
CA LEU A 552 4.96 -8.54 12.12
C LEU A 552 4.28 -9.19 13.32
N GLU A 553 3.08 -8.74 13.65
CA GLU A 553 2.23 -9.43 14.63
C GLU A 553 1.50 -10.58 13.95
N TYR A 554 0.70 -10.26 12.92
CA TYR A 554 -0.04 -11.25 12.14
C TYR A 554 -0.51 -10.70 10.80
N ARG A 555 -0.79 -11.64 9.89
CA ARG A 555 -1.57 -11.46 8.68
C ARG A 555 -2.95 -12.08 8.88
N LEU A 556 -4.01 -11.34 8.57
CA LEU A 556 -5.40 -11.72 8.89
C LEU A 556 -5.79 -13.05 8.22
N THR A 557 -5.51 -13.21 6.93
CA THR A 557 -5.86 -14.43 6.19
C THR A 557 -5.21 -15.68 6.78
N GLU A 558 -3.94 -15.57 7.21
CA GLU A 558 -3.19 -16.65 7.86
C GLU A 558 -3.72 -16.93 9.27
N ALA A 559 -3.97 -15.88 10.06
CA ALA A 559 -4.41 -16.01 11.45
C ALA A 559 -5.77 -16.70 11.60
N TYR A 560 -6.69 -16.46 10.66
CA TYR A 560 -8.05 -16.99 10.71
C TYR A 560 -8.36 -18.04 9.65
N GLY A 561 -7.40 -18.37 8.77
CA GLY A 561 -7.58 -19.38 7.73
C GLY A 561 -8.65 -19.00 6.70
N VAL A 562 -8.76 -17.71 6.38
CA VAL A 562 -9.77 -17.14 5.47
C VAL A 562 -9.10 -16.61 4.18
N PRO A 563 -9.80 -16.60 3.04
CA PRO A 563 -9.19 -16.26 1.75
C PRO A 563 -8.97 -14.76 1.54
N ASP A 564 -9.72 -13.91 2.24
CA ASP A 564 -9.66 -12.46 2.11
C ASP A 564 -10.15 -11.74 3.38
N ALA A 565 -10.19 -10.40 3.36
CA ALA A 565 -10.71 -9.56 4.45
C ALA A 565 -12.15 -9.04 4.18
N GLY A 566 -12.92 -9.73 3.33
CA GLY A 566 -14.31 -9.37 3.04
C GLY A 566 -15.30 -9.80 4.13
N ALA A 567 -16.54 -9.28 4.09
CA ALA A 567 -17.56 -9.55 5.11
C ALA A 567 -17.88 -11.05 5.29
N GLY A 568 -17.85 -11.85 4.22
CA GLY A 568 -18.07 -13.31 4.31
C GLY A 568 -16.93 -14.03 5.04
N SER A 569 -15.68 -13.66 4.75
CA SER A 569 -14.49 -14.16 5.44
C SER A 569 -14.46 -13.74 6.90
N MET A 570 -14.79 -12.49 7.19
CA MET A 570 -14.82 -11.98 8.58
C MET A 570 -15.95 -12.58 9.41
N HIS A 571 -17.09 -12.92 8.80
CA HIS A 571 -18.11 -13.74 9.46
C HIS A 571 -17.61 -15.15 9.79
N THR A 572 -16.80 -15.75 8.92
CA THR A 572 -16.16 -17.05 9.18
C THR A 572 -15.16 -16.95 10.34
N ALA A 573 -14.32 -15.90 10.36
CA ALA A 573 -13.40 -15.62 11.45
C ALA A 573 -14.15 -15.46 12.80
N LEU A 574 -15.25 -14.69 12.82
CA LEU A 574 -16.10 -14.52 13.99
C LEU A 574 -16.72 -15.84 14.45
N THR A 575 -17.19 -16.68 13.53
CA THR A 575 -17.72 -18.00 13.88
C THR A 575 -16.64 -18.86 14.55
N GLY A 576 -15.40 -18.81 14.04
CA GLY A 576 -14.24 -19.44 14.68
C GLY A 576 -13.96 -18.90 16.08
N ILE A 577 -13.91 -17.57 16.25
CA ILE A 577 -13.73 -16.91 17.55
C ILE A 577 -14.83 -17.31 18.54
N ALA A 578 -16.08 -17.43 18.09
CA ALA A 578 -17.21 -17.76 18.95
C ALA A 578 -17.26 -19.24 19.37
N THR A 579 -16.68 -20.15 18.59
CA THR A 579 -16.87 -21.61 18.77
C THR A 579 -15.59 -22.36 19.12
N ASP A 580 -14.41 -21.88 18.73
CA ASP A 580 -13.12 -22.53 18.95
C ASP A 580 -12.24 -21.73 19.93
N GLN A 581 -11.81 -22.39 21.01
CA GLN A 581 -11.03 -21.73 22.07
C GLN A 581 -9.64 -21.26 21.59
N GLY A 582 -9.02 -21.98 20.65
CA GLY A 582 -7.72 -21.59 20.10
C GLY A 582 -7.81 -20.31 19.26
N THR A 583 -8.85 -20.20 18.46
CA THR A 583 -9.14 -19.03 17.62
C THR A 583 -9.55 -17.83 18.47
N LEU A 584 -10.39 -18.04 19.49
CA LEU A 584 -10.69 -17.01 20.50
C LEU A 584 -9.42 -16.49 21.17
N GLN A 585 -8.57 -17.40 21.66
CA GLN A 585 -7.36 -17.01 22.37
C GLN A 585 -6.40 -16.23 21.46
N ARG A 586 -6.26 -16.65 20.21
CA ARG A 586 -5.46 -15.93 19.21
C ARG A 586 -5.99 -14.51 18.99
N TYR A 587 -7.29 -14.36 18.76
CA TYR A 587 -7.92 -13.05 18.63
C TYR A 587 -7.74 -12.19 19.89
N TYR A 588 -7.92 -12.76 21.08
CA TYR A 588 -7.79 -12.02 22.34
C TYR A 588 -6.37 -11.50 22.59
N VAL A 589 -5.35 -12.30 22.24
CA VAL A 589 -3.94 -11.87 22.28
C VAL A 589 -3.73 -10.68 21.34
N TYR A 590 -4.17 -10.79 20.07
CA TYR A 590 -4.04 -9.70 19.10
C TYR A 590 -4.87 -8.47 19.46
N ASN A 591 -6.00 -8.63 20.16
CA ASN A 591 -6.84 -7.51 20.59
C ASN A 591 -6.07 -6.49 21.43
N SER A 592 -5.12 -6.93 22.26
CA SER A 592 -4.23 -6.06 23.03
C SER A 592 -2.88 -5.81 22.34
N VAL A 593 -2.76 -6.14 21.06
CA VAL A 593 -1.51 -6.12 20.29
C VAL A 593 -0.44 -6.97 20.99
N SER A 594 -0.80 -8.20 21.37
CA SER A 594 0.07 -9.15 22.05
C SER A 594 0.63 -8.67 23.40
N TYR A 595 -0.06 -7.75 24.08
CA TYR A 595 0.27 -7.29 25.44
C TYR A 595 -0.26 -8.26 26.52
N ASP A 596 -1.56 -8.55 26.49
CA ASP A 596 -2.23 -9.43 27.42
C ASP A 596 -2.28 -10.86 26.86
N LEU A 597 -1.49 -11.73 27.47
CA LEU A 597 -1.39 -13.15 27.11
C LEU A 597 -2.26 -14.05 28.00
N SER A 598 -3.08 -13.46 28.87
CA SER A 598 -3.98 -14.21 29.75
C SER A 598 -5.07 -14.95 28.96
N ALA A 599 -5.65 -15.98 29.58
CA ALA A 599 -6.68 -16.78 28.94
C ALA A 599 -8.04 -16.05 28.91
N CYS A 600 -8.65 -15.94 27.73
CA CYS A 600 -10.02 -15.42 27.59
C CYS A 600 -11.03 -16.52 27.95
N GLY A 601 -11.64 -16.41 29.14
CA GLY A 601 -12.71 -17.29 29.61
C GLY A 601 -14.09 -16.93 29.04
N GLU A 602 -15.14 -17.59 29.54
CA GLU A 602 -16.52 -17.43 29.02
C GLU A 602 -17.08 -16.01 29.08
N ALA A 603 -16.83 -15.27 30.18
CA ALA A 603 -17.29 -13.89 30.29
C ALA A 603 -16.62 -12.98 29.24
N CYS A 604 -15.31 -13.12 29.10
CA CYS A 604 -14.52 -12.46 28.06
C CYS A 604 -15.02 -12.85 26.65
N ARG A 605 -15.25 -14.14 26.39
CA ARG A 605 -15.82 -14.62 25.11
C ARG A 605 -17.12 -13.90 24.78
N ALA A 606 -18.05 -13.84 25.73
CA ALA A 606 -19.34 -13.20 25.51
C ALA A 606 -19.20 -11.70 25.22
N GLU A 607 -18.38 -10.97 25.97
CA GLU A 607 -18.11 -9.54 25.76
C GLU A 607 -17.59 -9.28 24.34
N HIS A 608 -16.56 -10.02 23.94
CA HIS A 608 -15.95 -9.85 22.62
C HIS A 608 -16.87 -10.30 21.49
N VAL A 609 -17.46 -11.51 21.58
CA VAL A 609 -18.33 -12.04 20.51
C VAL A 609 -19.56 -11.16 20.33
N CYS A 610 -20.21 -10.73 21.41
CA CYS A 610 -21.38 -9.87 21.30
C CYS A 610 -21.03 -8.48 20.75
N ALA A 611 -19.91 -7.88 21.15
CA ALA A 611 -19.47 -6.60 20.60
C ALA A 611 -19.14 -6.71 19.10
N ILE A 612 -18.45 -7.76 18.66
CA ILE A 612 -18.12 -7.98 17.24
C ILE A 612 -19.40 -8.20 16.41
N GLN A 613 -20.31 -9.05 16.90
CA GLN A 613 -21.50 -9.47 16.14
C GLN A 613 -22.60 -8.40 16.12
N GLN A 614 -22.81 -7.66 17.22
CA GLN A 614 -24.00 -6.85 17.44
C GLN A 614 -23.67 -5.37 17.66
N VAL A 615 -23.79 -4.58 16.59
CA VAL A 615 -23.66 -3.11 16.65
C VAL A 615 -24.93 -2.44 17.19
N ALA A 616 -26.10 -3.04 16.97
CA ALA A 616 -27.38 -2.53 17.47
C ALA A 616 -27.57 -2.82 18.97
N PHE A 617 -28.12 -1.86 19.71
CA PHE A 617 -28.18 -1.90 21.18
C PHE A 617 -29.01 -3.07 21.71
N ASP A 618 -30.24 -3.23 21.24
CA ASP A 618 -31.13 -4.34 21.65
C ASP A 618 -30.54 -5.72 21.33
N ALA A 619 -29.90 -5.85 20.17
CA ALA A 619 -29.31 -7.11 19.72
C ALA A 619 -28.07 -7.48 20.55
N TYR A 620 -27.25 -6.49 20.93
CA TYR A 620 -26.12 -6.67 21.83
C TYR A 620 -26.57 -7.12 23.23
N ALA A 621 -27.57 -6.43 23.80
CA ALA A 621 -28.13 -6.79 25.09
C ALA A 621 -28.72 -8.21 25.09
N THR A 622 -29.43 -8.58 24.02
CA THR A 622 -29.96 -9.94 23.82
C THR A 622 -28.84 -10.97 23.73
N CYS A 623 -27.73 -10.64 23.04
CA CYS A 623 -26.57 -11.51 22.93
C CYS A 623 -25.92 -11.79 24.28
N LEU A 624 -25.65 -10.77 25.10
CA LEU A 624 -25.07 -10.97 26.43
C LEU A 624 -25.95 -11.84 27.33
N ASN A 625 -27.27 -11.63 27.28
CA ASN A 625 -28.23 -12.45 28.03
C ASN A 625 -28.22 -13.92 27.59
N ALA A 626 -28.00 -14.21 26.30
CA ALA A 626 -27.93 -15.58 25.77
C ALA A 626 -26.71 -16.36 26.32
N PHE A 627 -25.62 -15.66 26.67
CA PHE A 627 -24.46 -16.25 27.35
C PHE A 627 -24.66 -16.44 28.86
N GLY A 628 -25.85 -16.16 29.40
CA GLY A 628 -26.14 -16.27 30.83
C GLY A 628 -25.51 -15.16 31.69
N ILE A 629 -24.99 -14.10 31.04
CA ILE A 629 -24.52 -12.89 31.71
C ILE A 629 -25.74 -12.01 31.96
N ALA A 630 -26.46 -12.30 33.05
CA ALA A 630 -27.60 -11.49 33.45
C ALA A 630 -27.15 -10.06 33.78
N LEU A 631 -27.82 -9.07 33.21
CA LEU A 631 -27.81 -7.68 33.66
C LEU A 631 -27.95 -7.66 35.19
N THR A 632 -26.92 -7.20 35.92
CA THR A 632 -27.13 -6.80 37.31
C THR A 632 -27.97 -5.52 37.26
N PRO A 633 -29.24 -5.52 37.70
CA PRO A 633 -30.00 -4.30 37.76
C PRO A 633 -29.42 -3.50 38.92
N LEU A 634 -28.97 -2.27 38.67
CA LEU A 634 -28.54 -1.33 39.71
C LEU A 634 -29.62 -1.10 40.80
N LEU A 635 -30.86 -1.53 40.58
CA LEU A 635 -31.99 -1.35 41.49
C LEU A 635 -31.97 -2.24 42.74
N THR A 636 -31.23 -3.36 42.80
CA THR A 636 -31.30 -4.27 43.96
C THR A 636 -30.38 -3.87 45.13
N LEU A 637 -29.37 -3.02 44.90
CA LEU A 637 -28.49 -2.51 45.97
C LEU A 637 -29.07 -1.32 46.75
N LEU A 638 -30.10 -0.65 46.23
CA LEU A 638 -30.78 0.44 46.93
C LEU A 638 -31.87 -0.03 47.90
N LEU A 639 -32.40 -1.25 47.77
CA LEU A 639 -33.40 -1.79 48.70
C LEU A 639 -32.78 -2.45 49.94
N ALA A 640 -31.55 -2.95 49.86
CA ALA A 640 -30.85 -3.54 51.00
C ALA A 640 -30.32 -2.49 52.01
N SER A 641 -30.06 -1.26 51.57
CA SER A 641 -29.58 -0.17 52.43
C SER A 641 -30.70 0.54 53.22
N PHE A 642 -31.96 0.44 52.78
CA PHE A 642 -33.10 1.00 53.52
C PHE A 642 -33.67 0.08 54.61
N LEU A 643 -33.47 -1.25 54.52
CA LEU A 643 -33.89 -2.19 55.58
C LEU A 643 -32.88 -2.30 56.74
N GLY A 644 -31.62 -1.93 56.53
CA GLY A 644 -30.59 -1.93 57.58
C GLY A 644 -30.61 -0.72 58.53
N LEU A 645 -31.26 0.39 58.14
CA LEU A 645 -31.26 1.63 58.92
C LEU A 645 -32.42 1.73 59.95
N HIS A 646 -33.39 0.82 59.92
CA HIS A 646 -34.49 0.79 60.90
C HIS A 646 -34.24 -0.10 62.13
N VAL A 647 -33.13 -0.85 62.18
CA VAL A 647 -32.81 -1.75 63.31
C VAL A 647 -31.79 -1.13 64.29
N LEU A 648 -31.19 0.03 63.97
CA LEU A 648 -30.18 0.70 64.81
C LEU A 648 -30.69 1.94 65.57
N LEU A 649 -31.99 2.23 65.55
CA LEU A 649 -32.62 3.34 66.30
C LEU A 649 -33.64 2.88 67.35
N ALA A 650 -33.64 1.60 67.71
CA ALA A 650 -34.43 1.06 68.82
C ALA A 650 -33.61 0.10 69.67
N GLN A 651 -32.64 0.63 70.41
CA GLN A 651 -32.12 0.07 71.66
C GLN A 651 -31.52 1.17 72.53
#